data_AF-A0A5C6XF20-F1
#
_entry.id   AF-A0A5C6XF20-F1
#
_cell.length_a   1.000
_cell.length_b   1.000
_cell.length_c   1.000
_cell.angle_alpha   90.00
_cell.angle_beta   90.00
_cell.angle_gamma   90.00
#
_symmetry.space_group_name_H-M   'P 1'
#
loop_
_entity.id
_entity.type
_entity.pdbx_description
1 polymer ?
#
loop_
_entity_poly.entity_id
_entity_poly.type
_entity_poly.pdbx_seq_one_letter_code
_entity_poly.pdbx_strand_id
1 'polypeptide(L)'
;MRAWKRCAVRVVVLVSLVSGCGSESTDDARRGQGDVGVEEDVSGAPDGGVSDGGGNDAGGDGGDVDASGNDPQRPGGLVAEVWSEAPLAIDDARRDAARQAYQALDKDTLADGFDPDAFYEVFNEFALTHFGPFNQPLLEVHTGQTVDFLASGAWHYASRSSATVAFETTRPVIGWVEWGTSPEALNAQSEASERPTFLQIHHLRELPTDTTIYYRWVGRDVTGETIASVVHELQTSDPAPAEDLIELPGTLEGPPYRLDQSGATYLLTEDLSGTQSAVVQIVASDITLDLGGHTITYGEGSIPSTDAGHAEQAASGVWARSNEVSGLRVFNGRIIEGGVGNSGASSSGGLHAVYLSGVSDVELAGLEITYQAAQIHAVHLRYPEGEVEVHHNRFKDRGYVITNRHGSGGGRPVQITDTSQNHARPNAYRLHRNLVLRTRQNGLRQANAITDNEIYVDSWSTNSFAIQPHSAPDTVAGEVLRNKIFMSGYHSIAVSWAHLDLEVARNLVQMEGVSTESRRYFESWGDMDSLNGFRITNYGGGGQVRHNLAYRDNLIVGRARSGGIMRGTELFSDATITETHCEGNLIDIRAVDEVTLDAAPVVTQGVHDTRPDHEPTYYVDNHLRSNVALVRFGDSYGRGNRHTFINPRFEKVGDHPDFATFIFDGGYESYDHLLIDPIFEGGAAVDDVWWRRTSKRSYYSVAYTLIVEGEAGATVQIDDVGGERVFEGSLDEAGRLEVPLMQMTIRPAEWEEGAGGAVGQVRDHQTILHTPHRVQVGEEVREVVMDSRKNMTF
;
A
#
# COMPACT_ATOMS: atom_id res chain seq x y z
N MET A 1 56.59 -53.10 -2.21
CA MET A 1 56.70 -51.70 -1.75
C MET A 1 55.65 -50.88 -2.51
N ARG A 2 54.88 -50.09 -1.74
CA ARG A 2 53.78 -49.14 -2.06
C ARG A 2 53.19 -49.12 -3.48
N ALA A 3 51.90 -49.44 -3.54
CA ALA A 3 50.99 -49.34 -4.68
C ALA A 3 50.38 -47.94 -4.80
N TRP A 4 50.17 -47.48 -6.04
CA TRP A 4 49.28 -46.38 -6.40
C TRP A 4 48.21 -46.93 -7.35
N LYS A 5 46.93 -46.84 -6.93
CA LYS A 5 45.75 -47.01 -7.80
C LYS A 5 44.97 -45.70 -7.75
N ARG A 6 44.70 -45.13 -8.93
CA ARG A 6 43.78 -44.01 -9.15
C ARG A 6 42.34 -44.53 -9.07
N CYS A 7 41.50 -43.87 -8.27
CA CYS A 7 40.04 -44.02 -8.31
C CYS A 7 39.43 -42.76 -8.94
N ALA A 8 38.48 -42.99 -9.83
CA ALA A 8 37.60 -41.98 -10.41
C ALA A 8 36.55 -41.55 -9.38
N VAL A 9 36.29 -40.25 -9.29
CA VAL A 9 35.23 -39.66 -8.46
C VAL A 9 34.05 -39.32 -9.38
N ARG A 10 32.90 -39.94 -9.12
CA ARG A 10 31.58 -39.50 -9.60
C ARG A 10 31.10 -38.40 -8.68
N VAL A 11 30.76 -37.24 -9.25
CA VAL A 11 30.08 -36.15 -8.55
C VAL A 11 28.57 -36.40 -8.66
N VAL A 12 27.92 -36.59 -7.51
CA VAL A 12 26.46 -36.57 -7.37
C VAL A 12 26.12 -35.24 -6.72
N VAL A 13 25.39 -34.40 -7.44
CA VAL A 13 24.84 -33.13 -6.92
C VAL A 13 23.49 -33.45 -6.30
N LEU A 14 23.40 -33.31 -4.98
CA LEU A 14 22.15 -33.40 -4.22
C LEU A 14 21.63 -31.99 -3.98
N VAL A 15 20.50 -31.63 -4.60
CA VAL A 15 19.78 -30.38 -4.34
C VAL A 15 18.93 -30.60 -3.08
N SER A 16 19.18 -29.81 -2.03
CA SER A 16 18.41 -29.86 -0.78
C SER A 16 17.32 -28.80 -0.80
N LEU A 17 16.07 -29.25 -0.75
CA LEU A 17 14.87 -28.45 -0.46
C LEU A 17 14.92 -28.00 1.02
N VAL A 18 14.83 -26.70 1.27
CA VAL A 18 14.71 -26.14 2.62
C VAL A 18 13.23 -26.02 2.97
N SER A 19 12.76 -26.93 3.81
CA SER A 19 11.47 -26.84 4.49
C SER A 19 11.66 -26.09 5.82
N GLY A 20 10.86 -25.05 6.06
CA GLY A 20 10.86 -24.28 7.31
C GLY A 20 10.29 -25.10 8.48
N CYS A 21 11.05 -25.19 9.57
CA CYS A 21 10.61 -25.75 10.84
C CYS A 21 10.00 -24.65 11.72
N GLY A 22 8.79 -24.90 12.23
CA GLY A 22 8.21 -24.15 13.33
C GLY A 22 8.88 -24.50 14.66
N SER A 23 8.89 -23.54 15.58
CA SER A 23 9.26 -23.76 16.97
C SER A 23 8.08 -23.41 17.86
N GLU A 24 7.52 -24.43 18.49
CA GLU A 24 6.62 -24.32 19.64
C GLU A 24 7.42 -23.78 20.84
N SER A 25 6.86 -22.79 21.55
CA SER A 25 7.22 -22.54 22.95
C SER A 25 5.97 -22.65 23.81
N THR A 26 5.98 -23.67 24.65
CA THR A 26 5.08 -23.90 25.78
C THR A 26 5.19 -22.75 26.78
N ASP A 27 4.07 -22.27 27.33
CA ASP A 27 3.83 -22.45 28.77
C ASP A 27 2.44 -22.03 29.24
N ASP A 28 1.95 -22.87 30.15
CA ASP A 28 0.64 -22.95 30.77
C ASP A 28 0.41 -21.91 31.88
N ALA A 29 -0.87 -21.49 31.96
CA ALA A 29 -1.67 -21.31 33.17
C ALA A 29 -1.22 -20.33 34.29
N ARG A 30 -2.07 -19.34 34.58
CA ARG A 30 -3.06 -19.47 35.68
C ARG A 30 -4.07 -18.32 35.74
N ARG A 31 -5.32 -18.73 35.84
CA ARG A 31 -6.53 -17.96 36.15
C ARG A 31 -6.48 -17.42 37.59
N GLY A 32 -7.08 -16.25 37.79
CA GLY A 32 -7.56 -15.76 39.08
C GLY A 32 -8.75 -14.81 38.88
N GLN A 33 -9.96 -15.34 39.08
CA GLN A 33 -11.20 -14.58 39.28
C GLN A 33 -11.26 -14.04 40.72
N GLY A 34 -11.99 -12.95 40.92
CA GLY A 34 -12.32 -12.35 42.23
C GLY A 34 -12.67 -10.86 42.05
N ASP A 35 -13.87 -10.44 41.65
CA ASP A 35 -15.18 -10.44 42.33
C ASP A 35 -15.40 -9.21 43.26
N VAL A 36 -16.47 -8.46 42.92
CA VAL A 36 -17.39 -7.55 43.68
C VAL A 36 -16.94 -6.37 44.56
N GLY A 37 -17.65 -5.24 44.37
CA GLY A 37 -17.97 -4.18 45.36
C GLY A 37 -18.22 -2.83 44.65
N VAL A 38 -19.43 -2.44 44.21
CA VAL A 38 -20.66 -1.99 44.91
C VAL A 38 -20.52 -0.61 45.60
N GLU A 39 -21.27 0.37 45.05
CA GLU A 39 -21.91 1.59 45.63
C GLU A 39 -20.98 2.67 46.25
N GLU A 40 -21.20 3.99 46.18
CA GLU A 40 -22.38 4.90 46.18
C GLU A 40 -21.84 6.28 45.68
N ASP A 41 -22.41 6.97 44.69
CA ASP A 41 -23.47 7.99 44.79
C ASP A 41 -23.13 9.25 45.62
N VAL A 42 -22.81 10.39 44.98
CA VAL A 42 -23.14 11.74 45.49
C VAL A 42 -23.29 12.76 44.35
N SER A 43 -24.52 13.27 44.25
CA SER A 43 -25.05 14.42 43.51
C SER A 43 -24.28 15.75 43.60
N GLY A 44 -24.40 16.61 42.57
CA GLY A 44 -24.22 18.06 42.75
C GLY A 44 -24.10 18.92 41.49
N ALA A 45 -25.19 19.13 40.75
CA ALA A 45 -25.43 20.37 40.01
C ALA A 45 -25.89 21.46 41.02
N PRO A 46 -25.96 22.79 40.72
CA PRO A 46 -26.17 23.39 39.39
C PRO A 46 -25.52 24.77 39.10
N ASP A 47 -25.76 25.22 37.87
CA ASP A 47 -26.03 26.60 37.39
C ASP A 47 -25.05 27.75 37.62
N GLY A 48 -24.76 28.44 36.51
CA GLY A 48 -24.26 29.82 36.52
C GLY A 48 -23.89 30.31 35.12
N GLY A 49 -24.90 30.71 34.32
CA GLY A 49 -24.65 31.46 33.09
C GLY A 49 -24.18 32.89 33.36
N VAL A 50 -23.67 33.57 32.32
CA VAL A 50 -23.99 34.95 31.92
C VAL A 50 -23.20 35.29 30.63
N SER A 51 -23.88 36.10 29.84
CA SER A 51 -23.71 36.62 28.48
C SER A 51 -22.60 37.66 28.24
N ASP A 52 -22.30 37.80 26.94
CA ASP A 52 -22.04 39.02 26.14
C ASP A 52 -20.85 39.95 26.43
N GLY A 53 -20.13 40.27 25.34
CA GLY A 53 -19.87 41.68 25.01
C GLY A 53 -18.54 42.02 24.33
N GLY A 54 -18.62 42.42 23.05
CA GLY A 54 -17.75 43.42 22.38
C GLY A 54 -16.35 42.92 21.95
N GLY A 55 -15.93 43.00 20.69
CA GLY A 55 -16.12 44.07 19.72
C GLY A 55 -14.90 45.00 19.75
N ASN A 56 -14.05 44.93 18.72
CA ASN A 56 -13.27 46.06 18.21
C ASN A 56 -12.66 45.74 16.84
N ASP A 57 -13.22 46.40 15.84
CA ASP A 57 -12.66 46.64 14.52
C ASP A 57 -11.53 47.69 14.57
N ALA A 58 -10.49 47.47 13.75
CA ALA A 58 -9.72 48.45 12.98
C ALA A 58 -8.69 47.65 12.15
N GLY A 59 -8.62 47.65 10.82
CA GLY A 59 -8.99 48.66 9.82
C GLY A 59 -7.71 49.20 9.16
N GLY A 60 -7.47 48.84 7.89
CA GLY A 60 -6.38 49.32 7.03
C GLY A 60 -5.77 48.19 6.18
N ASP A 61 -6.40 47.70 5.12
CA ASP A 61 -6.67 48.30 3.80
C ASP A 61 -5.43 48.35 2.87
N GLY A 62 -5.58 47.77 1.68
CA GLY A 62 -4.69 47.99 0.52
C GLY A 62 -4.03 46.76 -0.08
N GLY A 63 -4.78 45.91 -0.80
CA GLY A 63 -4.20 44.91 -1.69
C GLY A 63 -5.17 43.84 -2.17
N ASP A 64 -6.27 44.24 -2.83
CA ASP A 64 -7.20 43.35 -3.52
C ASP A 64 -6.45 42.43 -4.51
N VAL A 65 -6.34 41.15 -4.15
CA VAL A 65 -6.29 40.06 -5.12
C VAL A 65 -7.55 39.24 -4.86
N ASP A 66 -8.46 39.34 -5.80
CA ASP A 66 -9.85 38.88 -5.74
C ASP A 66 -9.94 37.39 -5.34
N ALA A 67 -10.34 37.16 -4.10
CA ALA A 67 -10.75 35.87 -3.56
C ALA A 67 -12.24 35.98 -3.24
N SER A 68 -13.08 35.92 -4.26
CA SER A 68 -14.51 35.63 -4.07
C SER A 68 -15.10 35.00 -5.33
N GLY A 69 -15.81 33.90 -5.13
CA GLY A 69 -16.33 33.04 -6.18
C GLY A 69 -17.29 33.75 -7.13
N ASN A 70 -16.99 33.61 -8.40
CA ASN A 70 -17.91 33.35 -9.50
C ASN A 70 -17.00 32.90 -10.65
N ASP A 71 -16.89 31.59 -10.90
CA ASP A 71 -16.30 31.13 -12.17
C ASP A 71 -17.40 30.68 -13.14
N PRO A 72 -17.91 31.59 -13.98
CA PRO A 72 -18.74 31.25 -15.14
C PRO A 72 -17.92 30.68 -16.32
N GLN A 73 -16.70 30.13 -16.11
CA GLN A 73 -15.75 29.65 -17.13
C GLN A 73 -15.27 28.18 -16.98
N ARG A 74 -16.05 27.23 -16.47
CA ARG A 74 -15.60 25.83 -16.46
C ARG A 74 -15.98 25.06 -17.73
N PRO A 75 -15.38 25.38 -18.89
CA PRO A 75 -14.65 24.36 -19.64
C PRO A 75 -13.27 24.80 -20.16
N GLY A 76 -12.27 23.93 -19.98
CA GLY A 76 -10.89 24.01 -20.46
C GLY A 76 -10.18 22.66 -20.22
N GLY A 77 -9.17 22.31 -21.02
CA GLY A 77 -8.53 20.98 -20.96
C GLY A 77 -9.39 19.87 -21.59
N LEU A 78 -9.62 18.78 -20.85
CA LEU A 78 -10.40 17.62 -21.31
C LEU A 78 -11.90 17.72 -20.98
N VAL A 79 -12.32 18.64 -20.10
CA VAL A 79 -13.72 18.82 -19.67
C VAL A 79 -14.46 19.74 -20.65
N ALA A 80 -15.60 19.27 -21.18
CA ALA A 80 -16.48 20.04 -22.05
C ALA A 80 -17.73 20.55 -21.34
N GLU A 81 -18.27 19.77 -20.40
CA GLU A 81 -19.51 20.09 -19.69
C GLU A 81 -19.35 19.80 -18.20
N VAL A 82 -20.00 20.63 -17.39
CA VAL A 82 -20.11 20.45 -15.93
C VAL A 82 -21.56 20.72 -15.54
N TRP A 83 -22.15 19.83 -14.75
CA TRP A 83 -23.46 20.01 -14.15
C TRP A 83 -23.49 19.46 -12.72
N SER A 84 -24.54 19.79 -11.99
CA SER A 84 -24.72 19.33 -10.61
C SER A 84 -25.92 18.40 -10.50
N GLU A 85 -25.72 17.32 -9.77
CA GLU A 85 -26.75 16.40 -9.32
C GLU A 85 -26.85 16.44 -7.79
N ALA A 86 -27.76 15.67 -7.20
CA ALA A 86 -27.80 15.52 -5.75
C ALA A 86 -26.47 14.92 -5.25
N PRO A 87 -25.91 15.35 -4.11
CA PRO A 87 -24.79 14.65 -3.49
C PRO A 87 -25.12 13.17 -3.23
N LEU A 88 -24.10 12.31 -3.18
CA LEU A 88 -24.32 10.94 -2.75
C LEU A 88 -24.74 10.93 -1.27
N ALA A 89 -25.88 10.31 -0.98
CA ALA A 89 -26.42 10.20 0.37
C ALA A 89 -25.59 9.19 1.20
N ILE A 90 -24.50 9.67 1.79
CA ILE A 90 -23.63 8.93 2.72
C ILE A 90 -23.68 9.63 4.08
N ASP A 91 -24.68 9.27 4.89
CA ASP A 91 -24.80 9.76 6.26
C ASP A 91 -24.08 8.86 7.27
N ASP A 92 -24.03 9.30 8.53
CA ASP A 92 -23.41 8.52 9.62
C ASP A 92 -24.12 7.17 9.83
N ALA A 93 -25.45 7.13 9.67
CA ALA A 93 -26.25 5.92 9.89
C ALA A 93 -25.92 4.82 8.86
N ARG A 94 -25.81 5.19 7.57
CA ARG A 94 -25.40 4.29 6.49
C ARG A 94 -23.96 3.83 6.68
N ARG A 95 -23.05 4.75 7.06
CA ARG A 95 -21.66 4.41 7.40
C ARG A 95 -21.58 3.39 8.54
N ASP A 96 -22.29 3.64 9.64
CA ASP A 96 -22.30 2.73 10.78
C ASP A 96 -22.90 1.35 10.42
N ALA A 97 -23.99 1.32 9.64
CA ALA A 97 -24.60 0.08 9.18
C ALA A 97 -23.66 -0.73 8.27
N ALA A 98 -23.01 -0.07 7.30
CA ALA A 98 -22.02 -0.68 6.42
C ALA A 98 -20.84 -1.27 7.21
N ARG A 99 -20.32 -0.52 8.19
CA ARG A 99 -19.26 -0.99 9.08
C ARG A 99 -19.70 -2.20 9.90
N GLN A 100 -20.87 -2.16 10.51
CA GLN A 100 -21.39 -3.27 11.31
C GLN A 100 -21.58 -4.54 10.47
N ALA A 101 -22.16 -4.41 9.26
CA ALA A 101 -22.32 -5.53 8.34
C ALA A 101 -20.96 -6.12 7.93
N TYR A 102 -19.99 -5.28 7.61
CA TYR A 102 -18.64 -5.71 7.24
C TYR A 102 -17.86 -6.36 8.39
N GLN A 103 -18.01 -5.83 9.61
CA GLN A 103 -17.46 -6.44 10.80
C GLN A 103 -18.09 -7.80 11.06
N ALA A 104 -19.42 -7.92 10.91
CA ALA A 104 -20.21 -9.14 11.14
C ALA A 104 -19.82 -10.33 10.25
N LEU A 105 -19.06 -10.12 9.17
CA LEU A 105 -18.59 -11.19 8.29
C LEU A 105 -17.76 -12.21 9.08
N ASP A 106 -18.20 -13.47 9.03
CA ASP A 106 -17.65 -14.58 9.79
C ASP A 106 -17.44 -15.79 8.88
N LYS A 107 -16.24 -16.39 8.98
CA LYS A 107 -15.81 -17.48 8.10
C LYS A 107 -16.67 -18.73 8.25
N ASP A 108 -17.14 -19.01 9.47
CA ASP A 108 -17.88 -20.24 9.79
C ASP A 108 -19.32 -20.09 9.25
N THR A 109 -19.92 -18.91 9.42
CA THR A 109 -21.20 -18.55 8.82
C THR A 109 -21.16 -18.61 7.29
N LEU A 110 -20.09 -18.11 6.67
CA LEU A 110 -19.92 -18.18 5.21
C LEU A 110 -19.73 -19.62 4.71
N ALA A 111 -19.10 -20.50 5.50
CA ALA A 111 -18.91 -21.91 5.12
C ALA A 111 -20.23 -22.68 4.97
N ASP A 112 -21.29 -22.28 5.69
CA ASP A 112 -22.60 -22.93 5.66
C ASP A 112 -23.51 -22.48 4.50
N GLY A 113 -23.13 -21.42 3.76
CA GLY A 113 -23.96 -20.85 2.70
C GLY A 113 -23.33 -19.65 2.00
N PHE A 114 -22.20 -19.86 1.32
CA PHE A 114 -21.46 -18.80 0.66
C PHE A 114 -22.12 -18.32 -0.64
N ASP A 115 -22.51 -17.05 -0.66
CA ASP A 115 -22.91 -16.29 -1.85
C ASP A 115 -21.82 -15.24 -2.18
N PRO A 116 -21.05 -15.42 -3.27
CA PRO A 116 -19.98 -14.51 -3.64
C PRO A 116 -20.43 -13.06 -3.89
N ASP A 117 -21.63 -12.86 -4.45
CA ASP A 117 -22.11 -11.53 -4.81
C ASP A 117 -22.61 -10.80 -3.58
N ALA A 118 -23.45 -11.45 -2.76
CA ALA A 118 -23.90 -10.87 -1.48
C ALA A 118 -22.72 -10.53 -0.56
N PHE A 119 -21.70 -11.38 -0.53
CA PHE A 119 -20.47 -11.14 0.20
C PHE A 119 -19.68 -9.93 -0.32
N TYR A 120 -19.50 -9.84 -1.64
CA TYR A 120 -18.82 -8.70 -2.28
C TYR A 120 -19.54 -7.38 -1.98
N GLU A 121 -20.87 -7.38 -2.05
CA GLU A 121 -21.68 -6.17 -1.79
C GLU A 121 -21.48 -5.61 -0.38
N VAL A 122 -21.28 -6.45 0.64
CA VAL A 122 -20.96 -5.97 1.99
C VAL A 122 -19.66 -5.17 2.01
N PHE A 123 -18.61 -5.66 1.35
CA PHE A 123 -17.36 -4.91 1.24
C PHE A 123 -17.50 -3.68 0.34
N ASN A 124 -18.24 -3.79 -0.76
CA ASN A 124 -18.42 -2.68 -1.69
C ASN A 124 -19.13 -1.49 -1.02
N GLU A 125 -20.16 -1.78 -0.22
CA GLU A 125 -20.87 -0.78 0.59
C GLU A 125 -19.97 -0.18 1.69
N PHE A 126 -19.13 -0.99 2.35
CA PHE A 126 -18.11 -0.47 3.26
C PHE A 126 -17.14 0.49 2.55
N ALA A 127 -16.60 0.08 1.40
CA ALA A 127 -15.66 0.88 0.63
C ALA A 127 -16.29 2.20 0.14
N LEU A 128 -17.51 2.14 -0.40
CA LEU A 128 -18.28 3.31 -0.84
C LEU A 128 -18.47 4.33 0.28
N THR A 129 -18.69 3.85 1.50
CA THR A 129 -19.04 4.70 2.64
C THR A 129 -17.85 5.12 3.49
N HIS A 130 -16.68 4.48 3.36
CA HIS A 130 -15.50 4.75 4.21
C HIS A 130 -14.29 5.31 3.45
N PHE A 131 -14.08 4.93 2.18
CA PHE A 131 -12.94 5.37 1.40
C PHE A 131 -13.22 6.61 0.56
N GLY A 132 -12.20 7.44 0.36
CA GLY A 132 -12.27 8.64 -0.46
C GLY A 132 -12.26 9.96 0.33
N PRO A 133 -12.15 11.10 -0.38
CA PRO A 133 -11.88 12.40 0.22
C PRO A 133 -13.00 12.93 1.13
N PHE A 134 -14.26 12.53 0.91
CA PHE A 134 -15.39 13.00 1.73
C PHE A 134 -15.33 12.55 3.19
N ASN A 135 -14.56 11.51 3.50
CA ASN A 135 -14.35 11.02 4.86
C ASN A 135 -12.98 11.37 5.44
N GLN A 136 -12.10 11.95 4.63
CA GLN A 136 -10.70 12.19 4.99
C GLN A 136 -10.29 13.57 4.46
N PRO A 137 -10.38 14.64 5.28
CA PRO A 137 -10.09 16.01 4.83
C PRO A 137 -8.69 16.19 4.21
N LEU A 138 -7.69 15.44 4.66
CA LEU A 138 -6.36 15.48 4.05
C LEU A 138 -6.33 14.95 2.61
N LEU A 139 -7.17 13.97 2.28
CA LEU A 139 -7.29 13.50 0.90
C LEU A 139 -7.93 14.59 0.03
N GLU A 140 -8.87 15.37 0.55
CA GLU A 140 -9.45 16.49 -0.18
C GLU A 140 -8.40 17.56 -0.52
N VAL A 141 -7.51 17.89 0.43
CA VAL A 141 -6.38 18.80 0.17
C VAL A 141 -5.44 18.23 -0.91
N HIS A 142 -5.17 16.92 -0.87
CA HIS A 142 -4.24 16.27 -1.79
C HIS A 142 -4.82 16.05 -3.20
N THR A 143 -6.11 15.74 -3.30
CA THR A 143 -6.82 15.48 -4.57
C THR A 143 -7.36 16.75 -5.23
N GLY A 144 -7.31 17.87 -4.51
CA GLY A 144 -7.85 19.15 -4.94
C GLY A 144 -9.36 19.26 -4.72
N GLN A 145 -9.87 20.49 -4.86
CA GLN A 145 -11.29 20.81 -4.60
C GLN A 145 -12.20 20.52 -5.81
N THR A 146 -11.62 20.32 -6.99
CA THR A 146 -12.35 20.21 -8.26
C THR A 146 -12.04 18.89 -8.95
N VAL A 147 -13.08 18.18 -9.43
CA VAL A 147 -12.86 16.94 -10.19
C VAL A 147 -12.50 17.25 -11.64
N ASP A 148 -11.43 16.68 -12.18
CA ASP A 148 -10.99 16.88 -13.57
C ASP A 148 -10.48 15.54 -14.14
N PHE A 149 -10.40 15.44 -15.47
CA PHE A 149 -9.83 14.27 -16.16
C PHE A 149 -8.31 14.37 -16.26
N LEU A 150 -7.63 13.24 -16.06
CA LEU A 150 -6.20 13.12 -16.23
C LEU A 150 -5.87 12.49 -17.58
N ALA A 151 -5.26 13.27 -18.48
CA ALA A 151 -4.87 12.81 -19.82
C ALA A 151 -3.96 11.57 -19.77
N SER A 152 -3.13 11.45 -18.74
CA SER A 152 -2.24 10.31 -18.55
C SER A 152 -2.94 8.99 -18.23
N GLY A 153 -4.23 9.01 -17.85
CA GLY A 153 -5.02 7.81 -17.57
C GLY A 153 -5.96 7.41 -18.71
N ALA A 154 -5.96 8.15 -19.81
CA ALA A 154 -6.78 7.86 -20.98
C ALA A 154 -6.19 6.70 -21.79
N TRP A 155 -7.00 5.68 -22.06
CA TRP A 155 -6.64 4.56 -22.91
C TRP A 155 -7.90 3.98 -23.55
N HIS A 156 -7.78 3.46 -24.77
CA HIS A 156 -8.85 2.67 -25.37
C HIS A 156 -8.29 1.57 -26.28
N TYR A 157 -9.09 0.53 -26.46
CA TYR A 157 -8.86 -0.53 -27.44
C TYR A 157 -10.19 -0.78 -28.16
N ALA A 158 -10.19 -0.68 -29.48
CA ALA A 158 -11.36 -0.93 -30.31
C ALA A 158 -11.19 -2.25 -31.07
N SER A 159 -12.28 -3.02 -31.13
CA SER A 159 -12.42 -4.28 -31.86
C SER A 159 -13.53 -4.16 -32.90
N ARG A 160 -13.89 -5.27 -33.56
CA ARG A 160 -14.89 -5.33 -34.63
C ARG A 160 -16.24 -4.75 -34.20
N SER A 161 -16.70 -5.09 -33.00
CA SER A 161 -18.04 -4.70 -32.50
C SER A 161 -18.04 -4.35 -31.01
N SER A 162 -16.87 -3.99 -30.47
CA SER A 162 -16.71 -3.63 -29.07
C SER A 162 -15.52 -2.71 -28.89
N ALA A 163 -15.46 -2.08 -27.72
CA ALA A 163 -14.28 -1.33 -27.31
C ALA A 163 -14.15 -1.37 -25.78
N THR A 164 -12.93 -1.25 -25.29
CA THR A 164 -12.67 -0.89 -23.90
C THR A 164 -12.20 0.55 -23.87
N VAL A 165 -12.78 1.35 -22.98
CA VAL A 165 -12.43 2.76 -22.77
C VAL A 165 -12.08 2.93 -21.30
N ALA A 166 -10.92 3.50 -21.03
CA ALA A 166 -10.46 3.83 -19.69
C ALA A 166 -10.11 5.32 -19.57
N PHE A 167 -10.38 5.86 -18.40
CA PHE A 167 -10.04 7.23 -18.03
C PHE A 167 -9.75 7.34 -16.55
N GLU A 168 -9.07 8.41 -16.16
CA GLU A 168 -8.72 8.69 -14.78
C GLU A 168 -9.13 10.11 -14.41
N THR A 169 -9.43 10.32 -13.13
CA THR A 169 -9.87 11.61 -12.59
C THR A 169 -9.03 12.03 -11.39
N THR A 170 -8.97 13.34 -11.11
CA THR A 170 -8.25 13.90 -9.95
C THR A 170 -8.87 13.52 -8.61
N ARG A 171 -10.18 13.24 -8.60
CA ARG A 171 -10.99 12.82 -7.45
C ARG A 171 -11.79 11.58 -7.83
N PRO A 172 -12.11 10.67 -6.89
CA PRO A 172 -12.85 9.47 -7.24
C PRO A 172 -14.28 9.81 -7.68
N VAL A 173 -14.74 9.17 -8.77
CA VAL A 173 -16.06 9.40 -9.38
C VAL A 173 -16.82 8.10 -9.57
N ILE A 174 -18.14 8.19 -9.56
CA ILE A 174 -18.99 7.22 -10.26
C ILE A 174 -18.87 7.55 -11.75
N GLY A 175 -18.22 6.68 -12.52
CA GLY A 175 -17.93 6.91 -13.93
C GLY A 175 -18.79 6.08 -14.87
N TRP A 176 -19.06 6.62 -16.07
CA TRP A 176 -19.62 5.90 -17.21
C TRP A 176 -19.12 6.50 -18.53
N VAL A 177 -19.41 5.86 -19.64
CA VAL A 177 -19.10 6.33 -20.99
C VAL A 177 -20.40 6.48 -21.77
N GLU A 178 -20.64 7.66 -22.32
CA GLU A 178 -21.73 7.92 -23.26
C GLU A 178 -21.18 7.82 -24.68
N TRP A 179 -21.92 7.20 -25.60
CA TRP A 179 -21.45 6.96 -26.96
C TRP A 179 -22.58 6.95 -28.00
N GLY A 180 -22.21 7.11 -29.28
CA GLY A 180 -23.10 7.08 -30.43
C GLY A 180 -22.35 7.07 -31.77
N THR A 181 -23.09 7.12 -32.88
CA THR A 181 -22.51 7.12 -34.24
C THR A 181 -22.43 8.51 -34.88
N SER A 182 -22.79 9.56 -34.14
CA SER A 182 -22.57 10.97 -34.50
C SER A 182 -22.11 11.76 -33.27
N PRO A 183 -21.24 12.76 -33.45
CA PRO A 183 -20.73 13.56 -32.33
C PRO A 183 -21.80 14.40 -31.65
N GLU A 184 -22.92 14.68 -32.32
CA GLU A 184 -24.05 15.44 -31.78
C GLU A 184 -25.07 14.56 -31.02
N ALA A 185 -24.97 13.23 -31.12
CA ALA A 185 -25.97 12.29 -30.61
C ALA A 185 -25.32 11.06 -29.94
N LEU A 186 -24.91 11.23 -28.68
CA LEU A 186 -24.47 10.13 -27.81
C LEU A 186 -25.69 9.51 -27.12
N ASN A 187 -26.30 8.53 -27.79
CA ASN A 187 -27.61 7.97 -27.43
C ASN A 187 -27.56 6.68 -26.61
N ALA A 188 -26.36 6.17 -26.32
CA ALA A 188 -26.12 4.99 -25.51
C ALA A 188 -25.12 5.31 -24.39
N GLN A 189 -25.12 4.48 -23.34
CA GLN A 189 -24.15 4.59 -22.24
C GLN A 189 -23.75 3.22 -21.69
N SER A 190 -22.55 3.13 -21.11
CA SER A 190 -22.14 1.97 -20.30
C SER A 190 -22.84 1.97 -18.95
N GLU A 191 -22.74 0.84 -18.23
CA GLU A 191 -23.11 0.80 -16.82
C GLU A 191 -22.20 1.73 -16.01
N ALA A 192 -22.78 2.44 -15.05
CA ALA A 192 -22.02 3.26 -14.11
C ALA A 192 -21.15 2.38 -13.19
N SER A 193 -20.00 2.89 -12.76
CA SER A 193 -19.17 2.20 -11.79
C SER A 193 -19.92 2.00 -10.45
N GLU A 194 -19.73 0.84 -9.84
CA GLU A 194 -20.46 0.42 -8.63
C GLU A 194 -20.14 1.24 -7.37
N ARG A 195 -19.05 2.03 -7.41
CA ARG A 195 -18.69 3.02 -6.39
C ARG A 195 -17.75 4.07 -6.98
N PRO A 196 -17.48 5.18 -6.25
CA PRO A 196 -16.49 6.15 -6.66
C PRO A 196 -15.07 5.56 -6.72
N THR A 197 -14.40 5.68 -7.86
CA THR A 197 -12.98 5.32 -8.08
C THR A 197 -12.28 6.37 -8.93
N PHE A 198 -10.96 6.53 -8.79
CA PHE A 198 -10.18 7.48 -9.60
C PHE A 198 -10.05 6.97 -11.03
N LEU A 199 -9.72 5.69 -11.15
CA LEU A 199 -9.59 4.99 -12.42
C LEU A 199 -10.94 4.38 -12.82
N GLN A 200 -11.28 4.53 -14.09
CA GLN A 200 -12.51 4.06 -14.70
C GLN A 200 -12.14 3.19 -15.90
N ILE A 201 -12.76 2.01 -16.01
CA ILE A 201 -12.57 1.07 -17.12
C ILE A 201 -13.96 0.55 -17.51
N HIS A 202 -14.36 0.83 -18.76
CA HIS A 202 -15.70 0.57 -19.28
C HIS A 202 -15.62 -0.24 -20.58
N HIS A 203 -16.46 -1.27 -20.69
CA HIS A 203 -16.60 -2.07 -21.92
C HIS A 203 -17.85 -1.63 -22.68
N LEU A 204 -17.64 -1.20 -23.92
CA LEU A 204 -18.68 -0.91 -24.90
C LEU A 204 -18.87 -2.16 -25.76
N ARG A 205 -20.08 -2.70 -25.81
CA ARG A 205 -20.41 -3.95 -26.52
C ARG A 205 -21.43 -3.67 -27.61
N GLU A 206 -21.54 -4.60 -28.56
CA GLU A 206 -22.55 -4.55 -29.63
C GLU A 206 -22.49 -3.26 -30.46
N LEU A 207 -21.27 -2.72 -30.62
CA LEU A 207 -21.01 -1.56 -31.46
C LEU A 207 -21.19 -1.95 -32.94
N PRO A 208 -21.73 -1.06 -33.78
CA PRO A 208 -21.72 -1.25 -35.23
C PRO A 208 -20.31 -1.50 -35.76
N THR A 209 -20.15 -2.43 -36.71
CA THR A 209 -18.86 -2.75 -37.31
C THR A 209 -18.47 -1.71 -38.35
N ASP A 210 -17.17 -1.56 -38.63
CA ASP A 210 -16.61 -0.64 -39.62
C ASP A 210 -17.17 0.80 -39.49
N THR A 211 -17.38 1.24 -38.25
CA THR A 211 -18.07 2.49 -37.93
C THR A 211 -17.24 3.35 -37.01
N THR A 212 -17.22 4.66 -37.28
CA THR A 212 -16.68 5.64 -36.32
C THR A 212 -17.66 5.81 -35.18
N ILE A 213 -17.20 5.52 -33.97
CA ILE A 213 -17.94 5.68 -32.73
C ILE A 213 -17.44 6.93 -32.04
N TYR A 214 -18.37 7.81 -31.70
CA TYR A 214 -18.12 8.99 -30.89
C TYR A 214 -18.46 8.67 -29.45
N TYR A 215 -17.62 9.07 -28.51
CA TYR A 215 -17.83 8.82 -27.09
C TYR A 215 -17.31 9.95 -26.21
N ARG A 216 -17.82 10.05 -24.99
CA ARG A 216 -17.26 10.91 -23.96
C ARG A 216 -17.26 10.21 -22.61
N TRP A 217 -16.30 10.56 -21.77
CA TRP A 217 -16.24 10.11 -20.40
C TRP A 217 -17.17 10.98 -19.57
N VAL A 218 -17.84 10.37 -18.60
CA VAL A 218 -18.63 11.10 -17.61
C VAL A 218 -18.25 10.61 -16.23
N GLY A 219 -18.03 11.55 -15.31
CA GLY A 219 -17.66 11.26 -13.93
C GLY A 219 -18.44 12.13 -12.97
N ARG A 220 -19.15 11.50 -12.03
CA ARG A 220 -19.85 12.17 -10.94
C ARG A 220 -19.13 11.94 -9.62
N ASP A 221 -18.70 13.02 -8.98
CA ASP A 221 -18.10 12.94 -7.66
C ASP A 221 -19.16 12.79 -6.55
N VAL A 222 -18.69 12.55 -5.33
CA VAL A 222 -19.54 12.34 -4.15
C VAL A 222 -20.33 13.59 -3.72
N THR A 223 -19.87 14.79 -4.12
CA THR A 223 -20.55 16.07 -3.84
C THR A 223 -21.71 16.32 -4.80
N GLY A 224 -21.79 15.57 -5.90
CA GLY A 224 -22.79 15.73 -6.94
C GLY A 224 -22.30 16.54 -8.14
N GLU A 225 -21.04 17.02 -8.13
CA GLU A 225 -20.44 17.61 -9.33
C GLU A 225 -20.23 16.51 -10.37
N THR A 226 -20.78 16.72 -11.57
CA THR A 226 -20.63 15.80 -12.70
C THR A 226 -19.93 16.52 -13.83
N ILE A 227 -18.87 15.89 -14.36
CA ILE A 227 -18.09 16.39 -15.49
C ILE A 227 -18.24 15.44 -16.67
N ALA A 228 -18.32 15.99 -17.88
CA ALA A 228 -18.19 15.22 -19.10
C ALA A 228 -17.02 15.73 -19.95
N SER A 229 -16.30 14.79 -20.57
CA SER A 229 -15.16 15.12 -21.41
C SER A 229 -15.61 15.75 -22.74
N VAL A 230 -14.66 16.32 -23.47
CA VAL A 230 -14.81 16.52 -24.91
C VAL A 230 -15.18 15.19 -25.60
N VAL A 231 -15.85 15.28 -26.75
CA VAL A 231 -16.16 14.10 -27.55
C VAL A 231 -14.87 13.57 -28.18
N HIS A 232 -14.62 12.29 -27.98
CA HIS A 232 -13.56 11.50 -28.58
C HIS A 232 -14.13 10.61 -29.69
N GLU A 233 -13.25 10.10 -30.54
CA GLU A 233 -13.61 9.14 -31.59
C GLU A 233 -12.77 7.87 -31.47
N LEU A 234 -13.36 6.74 -31.82
CA LEU A 234 -12.66 5.49 -32.10
C LEU A 234 -13.28 4.85 -33.33
N GLN A 235 -12.52 4.01 -34.03
CA GLN A 235 -12.99 3.27 -35.19
C GLN A 235 -13.17 1.81 -34.80
N THR A 236 -14.37 1.26 -34.98
CA THR A 236 -14.56 -0.19 -34.97
C THR A 236 -14.14 -0.75 -36.33
N SER A 237 -13.40 -1.84 -36.32
CA SER A 237 -12.99 -2.59 -37.50
C SER A 237 -12.46 -3.95 -37.06
N ASP A 238 -12.24 -4.85 -38.00
CA ASP A 238 -11.46 -6.05 -37.72
C ASP A 238 -10.12 -5.70 -37.04
N PRO A 239 -9.73 -6.40 -35.95
CA PRO A 239 -8.51 -6.09 -35.21
C PRO A 239 -7.23 -6.53 -35.94
N ALA A 240 -7.37 -7.26 -37.05
CA ALA A 240 -6.30 -7.67 -37.94
C ALA A 240 -6.80 -7.85 -39.38
N PRO A 241 -5.91 -7.86 -40.39
CA PRO A 241 -6.26 -8.25 -41.76
C PRO A 241 -6.92 -9.64 -41.83
N ALA A 242 -7.77 -9.87 -42.82
CA ALA A 242 -8.56 -11.09 -42.94
C ALA A 242 -7.71 -12.38 -43.03
N GLU A 243 -6.50 -12.30 -43.58
CA GLU A 243 -5.55 -13.41 -43.65
C GLU A 243 -4.95 -13.81 -42.29
N ASP A 244 -4.95 -12.89 -41.32
CA ASP A 244 -4.36 -13.05 -40.00
C ASP A 244 -5.43 -13.14 -38.89
N LEU A 245 -6.70 -12.90 -39.24
CA LEU A 245 -7.84 -12.91 -38.32
C LEU A 245 -8.54 -14.27 -38.30
N ILE A 246 -8.67 -14.86 -37.11
CA ILE A 246 -9.34 -16.14 -36.89
C ILE A 246 -10.46 -15.94 -35.87
N GLU A 247 -11.69 -16.26 -36.24
CA GLU A 247 -12.83 -16.19 -35.32
C GLU A 247 -12.82 -17.38 -34.35
N LEU A 248 -13.14 -17.10 -33.08
CA LEU A 248 -13.19 -18.07 -31.99
C LEU A 248 -14.62 -18.09 -31.39
N PRO A 249 -15.31 -19.26 -31.34
CA PRO A 249 -14.81 -20.59 -31.67
C PRO A 249 -14.71 -20.85 -33.18
N GLY A 250 -15.55 -20.20 -33.99
CA GLY A 250 -15.54 -20.35 -35.44
C GLY A 250 -15.63 -21.82 -35.87
N THR A 251 -14.59 -22.32 -36.53
CA THR A 251 -14.46 -23.73 -36.93
C THR A 251 -13.50 -24.54 -36.06
N LEU A 252 -12.96 -23.97 -34.98
CA LEU A 252 -12.02 -24.63 -34.08
C LEU A 252 -12.76 -25.58 -33.14
N GLU A 253 -12.16 -26.76 -32.91
CA GLU A 253 -12.62 -27.68 -31.88
C GLU A 253 -12.10 -27.26 -30.50
N GLY A 254 -12.91 -27.44 -29.45
CA GLY A 254 -12.58 -27.06 -28.07
C GLY A 254 -13.80 -27.17 -27.15
N PRO A 255 -13.64 -26.83 -25.85
CA PRO A 255 -12.41 -26.42 -25.16
C PRO A 255 -11.45 -27.59 -24.85
N PRO A 256 -10.11 -27.38 -24.77
CA PRO A 256 -9.44 -26.11 -25.00
C PRO A 256 -9.38 -25.75 -26.49
N TYR A 257 -9.78 -24.52 -26.83
CA TYR A 257 -9.58 -23.98 -28.17
C TYR A 257 -8.10 -23.65 -28.37
N ARG A 258 -7.46 -24.33 -29.31
CA ARG A 258 -6.02 -24.27 -29.52
C ARG A 258 -5.65 -23.15 -30.52
N LEU A 259 -4.83 -22.20 -30.08
CA LEU A 259 -4.33 -21.09 -30.89
C LEU A 259 -2.88 -21.39 -31.32
N ASP A 260 -2.71 -21.85 -32.56
CA ASP A 260 -1.45 -22.40 -33.08
C ASP A 260 -0.93 -21.73 -34.36
N GLN A 261 -1.58 -20.68 -34.86
CA GLN A 261 -1.11 -19.90 -36.00
C GLN A 261 -0.34 -18.67 -35.53
N SER A 262 0.99 -18.72 -35.64
CA SER A 262 1.85 -17.59 -35.24
C SER A 262 1.53 -16.32 -36.02
N GLY A 263 1.56 -15.17 -35.32
CA GLY A 263 1.22 -13.86 -35.89
C GLY A 263 -0.28 -13.58 -36.03
N ALA A 264 -1.14 -14.55 -35.72
CA ALA A 264 -2.58 -14.40 -35.89
C ALA A 264 -3.24 -13.64 -34.73
N THR A 265 -4.34 -12.98 -35.06
CA THR A 265 -5.30 -12.44 -34.10
C THR A 265 -6.51 -13.35 -34.03
N TYR A 266 -6.81 -13.83 -32.84
CA TYR A 266 -8.00 -14.61 -32.55
C TYR A 266 -9.05 -13.70 -31.91
N LEU A 267 -10.21 -13.58 -32.54
CA LEU A 267 -11.31 -12.75 -32.09
C LEU A 267 -12.45 -13.62 -31.57
N LEU A 268 -12.82 -13.48 -30.30
CA LEU A 268 -14.05 -14.08 -29.80
C LEU A 268 -15.26 -13.43 -30.47
N THR A 269 -16.18 -14.25 -30.96
CA THR A 269 -17.45 -13.82 -31.57
C THR A 269 -18.69 -14.25 -30.76
N GLU A 270 -18.48 -15.06 -29.73
CA GLU A 270 -19.49 -15.45 -28.74
C GLU A 270 -18.84 -15.75 -27.39
N ASP A 271 -19.66 -15.85 -26.34
CA ASP A 271 -19.19 -16.23 -25.01
C ASP A 271 -18.77 -17.71 -24.99
N LEU A 272 -17.68 -18.03 -24.30
CA LEU A 272 -17.12 -19.38 -24.20
C LEU A 272 -17.14 -19.86 -22.75
N SER A 273 -17.28 -21.17 -22.55
CA SER A 273 -17.15 -21.76 -21.21
C SER A 273 -16.32 -23.04 -21.19
N GLY A 274 -15.74 -23.34 -20.02
CA GLY A 274 -15.01 -24.57 -19.75
C GLY A 274 -15.10 -24.99 -18.29
N THR A 275 -15.30 -26.28 -18.07
CA THR A 275 -15.47 -26.88 -16.73
C THR A 275 -14.12 -27.31 -16.14
N GLN A 276 -13.46 -28.30 -16.73
CA GLN A 276 -12.24 -28.93 -16.18
C GLN A 276 -10.98 -28.73 -17.03
N SER A 277 -11.13 -28.25 -18.27
CA SER A 277 -10.03 -27.84 -19.14
C SER A 277 -9.85 -26.32 -19.14
N ALA A 278 -8.71 -25.85 -19.63
CA ALA A 278 -8.57 -24.47 -20.07
C ALA A 278 -9.59 -24.18 -21.18
N VAL A 279 -10.15 -22.98 -21.23
CA VAL A 279 -11.05 -22.58 -22.31
C VAL A 279 -10.23 -22.32 -23.57
N VAL A 280 -9.12 -21.57 -23.45
CA VAL A 280 -8.20 -21.27 -24.55
C VAL A 280 -6.78 -21.77 -24.23
N GLN A 281 -6.16 -22.46 -25.18
CA GLN A 281 -4.77 -22.91 -25.12
C GLN A 281 -3.93 -22.19 -26.19
N ILE A 282 -2.95 -21.40 -25.77
CA ILE A 282 -2.01 -20.72 -26.67
C ILE A 282 -0.73 -21.54 -26.81
N VAL A 283 -0.35 -21.86 -28.04
CA VAL A 283 0.84 -22.68 -28.34
C VAL A 283 1.79 -22.09 -29.39
N ALA A 284 1.41 -21.00 -30.06
CA ALA A 284 2.25 -20.27 -31.00
C ALA A 284 2.60 -18.86 -30.48
N SER A 285 3.58 -18.23 -31.10
CA SER A 285 4.07 -16.89 -30.76
C SER A 285 3.39 -15.80 -31.59
N ASP A 286 3.52 -14.56 -31.14
CA ASP A 286 2.94 -13.37 -31.76
C ASP A 286 1.41 -13.45 -31.88
N ILE A 287 0.77 -14.02 -30.85
CA ILE A 287 -0.68 -14.22 -30.77
C ILE A 287 -1.33 -13.01 -30.10
N THR A 288 -2.35 -12.46 -30.76
CA THR A 288 -3.29 -11.55 -30.10
C THR A 288 -4.61 -12.28 -29.88
N LEU A 289 -5.06 -12.39 -28.63
CA LEU A 289 -6.39 -12.86 -28.27
C LEU A 289 -7.25 -11.65 -27.89
N ASP A 290 -8.08 -11.23 -28.82
CA ASP A 290 -9.10 -10.21 -28.58
C ASP A 290 -10.39 -10.90 -28.15
N LEU A 291 -10.82 -10.65 -26.91
CA LEU A 291 -12.05 -11.23 -26.39
C LEU A 291 -13.30 -10.58 -27.00
N GLY A 292 -13.18 -9.55 -27.84
CA GLY A 292 -14.29 -8.97 -28.59
C GLY A 292 -15.40 -8.40 -27.72
N GLY A 293 -15.14 -8.10 -26.46
CA GLY A 293 -16.15 -7.71 -25.47
C GLY A 293 -17.00 -8.90 -24.98
N HIS A 294 -16.64 -10.13 -25.31
CA HIS A 294 -17.28 -11.36 -24.85
C HIS A 294 -16.70 -11.88 -23.53
N THR A 295 -17.34 -12.90 -23.00
CA THR A 295 -17.00 -13.53 -21.72
C THR A 295 -16.41 -14.92 -21.92
N ILE A 296 -15.27 -15.17 -21.28
CA ILE A 296 -14.76 -16.52 -21.01
C ILE A 296 -15.16 -16.91 -19.58
N THR A 297 -15.99 -17.95 -19.44
CA THR A 297 -16.34 -18.53 -18.14
C THR A 297 -15.50 -19.78 -17.89
N TYR A 298 -14.59 -19.72 -16.93
CA TYR A 298 -13.72 -20.85 -16.58
C TYR A 298 -14.13 -21.50 -15.28
N GLY A 299 -13.73 -22.75 -15.10
CA GLY A 299 -13.93 -23.48 -13.86
C GLY A 299 -15.41 -23.62 -13.48
N GLU A 300 -16.28 -23.87 -14.47
CA GLU A 300 -17.72 -23.99 -14.26
C GLU A 300 -18.06 -25.20 -13.38
N GLY A 301 -18.79 -24.99 -12.28
CA GLY A 301 -19.13 -26.04 -11.31
C GLY A 301 -18.01 -26.39 -10.32
N SER A 302 -18.22 -27.48 -9.57
CA SER A 302 -17.25 -27.98 -8.59
C SER A 302 -16.21 -28.88 -9.26
N ILE A 303 -14.93 -28.55 -9.07
CA ILE A 303 -13.82 -29.25 -9.72
C ILE A 303 -13.02 -30.03 -8.67
N PRO A 304 -12.97 -31.38 -8.76
CA PRO A 304 -12.34 -32.21 -7.74
C PRO A 304 -10.81 -32.16 -7.77
N SER A 305 -10.21 -31.88 -8.94
CA SER A 305 -8.76 -31.78 -9.11
C SER A 305 -8.42 -30.96 -10.34
N THR A 306 -7.41 -30.11 -10.24
CA THR A 306 -6.86 -29.34 -11.36
C THR A 306 -5.37 -29.54 -11.47
N ASP A 307 -4.84 -29.47 -12.69
CA ASP A 307 -3.40 -29.58 -12.98
C ASP A 307 -2.98 -28.52 -13.99
N ALA A 308 -2.19 -27.54 -13.52
CA ALA A 308 -1.58 -26.52 -14.39
C ALA A 308 -0.51 -27.10 -15.35
N GLY A 309 -0.18 -28.39 -15.20
CA GLY A 309 0.59 -29.25 -16.10
C GLY A 309 0.09 -29.25 -17.54
N HIS A 310 -1.23 -29.34 -17.70
CA HIS A 310 -1.85 -29.73 -18.96
C HIS A 310 -3.11 -28.90 -19.19
N ALA A 311 -3.24 -28.28 -20.36
CA ALA A 311 -4.42 -27.46 -20.71
C ALA A 311 -5.74 -28.21 -20.47
N GLU A 312 -5.80 -29.52 -20.75
CA GLU A 312 -6.98 -30.37 -20.55
C GLU A 312 -7.46 -30.50 -19.08
N GLN A 313 -6.62 -30.12 -18.12
CA GLN A 313 -6.88 -30.25 -16.67
C GLN A 313 -6.71 -28.92 -15.93
N ALA A 314 -6.42 -27.84 -16.66
CA ALA A 314 -5.95 -26.59 -16.07
C ALA A 314 -7.07 -25.59 -15.75
N ALA A 315 -8.35 -25.97 -15.85
CA ALA A 315 -9.54 -25.15 -15.51
C ALA A 315 -9.29 -23.63 -15.50
N SER A 316 -8.78 -23.09 -16.61
CA SER A 316 -8.34 -21.70 -16.74
C SER A 316 -9.06 -21.03 -17.89
N GLY A 317 -9.22 -19.71 -17.86
CA GLY A 317 -9.76 -18.98 -19.00
C GLY A 317 -8.77 -19.03 -20.17
N VAL A 318 -7.59 -18.46 -19.95
CA VAL A 318 -6.48 -18.44 -20.90
C VAL A 318 -5.30 -19.21 -20.33
N TRP A 319 -4.73 -20.12 -21.12
CA TRP A 319 -3.62 -20.96 -20.70
C TRP A 319 -2.50 -20.98 -21.74
N ALA A 320 -1.25 -20.86 -21.28
CA ALA A 320 -0.06 -21.10 -22.09
C ALA A 320 1.04 -21.71 -21.23
N ARG A 321 1.81 -22.65 -21.79
CA ARG A 321 2.97 -23.23 -21.11
C ARG A 321 4.04 -23.65 -22.10
N SER A 322 4.97 -22.76 -22.41
CA SER A 322 6.11 -23.04 -23.28
C SER A 322 7.12 -21.90 -23.22
N ASN A 323 8.41 -22.22 -23.24
CA ASN A 323 9.50 -21.25 -23.43
C ASN A 323 9.68 -20.82 -24.89
N GLU A 324 8.87 -21.37 -25.79
CA GLU A 324 8.89 -21.02 -27.22
C GLU A 324 7.81 -19.99 -27.56
N VAL A 325 6.84 -19.75 -26.67
CA VAL A 325 5.75 -18.79 -26.86
C VAL A 325 6.20 -17.41 -26.39
N SER A 326 6.24 -16.45 -27.31
CA SER A 326 6.58 -15.05 -27.07
C SER A 326 5.58 -14.14 -27.78
N GLY A 327 5.45 -12.88 -27.36
CA GLY A 327 4.65 -11.86 -28.05
C GLY A 327 3.14 -12.07 -27.86
N LEU A 328 2.72 -12.46 -26.67
CA LEU A 328 1.33 -12.79 -26.34
C LEU A 328 0.57 -11.55 -25.87
N ARG A 329 -0.56 -11.25 -26.51
CA ARG A 329 -1.45 -10.17 -26.11
C ARG A 329 -2.87 -10.67 -25.82
N VAL A 330 -3.49 -10.22 -24.73
CA VAL A 330 -4.91 -10.51 -24.43
C VAL A 330 -5.65 -9.22 -24.12
N PHE A 331 -6.72 -8.95 -24.87
CA PHE A 331 -7.44 -7.69 -24.81
C PHE A 331 -8.96 -7.83 -24.69
N ASN A 332 -9.58 -6.78 -24.14
CA ASN A 332 -10.97 -6.39 -24.42
C ASN A 332 -12.05 -7.45 -24.16
N GLY A 333 -12.33 -7.73 -22.89
CA GLY A 333 -13.47 -8.57 -22.51
C GLY A 333 -13.42 -9.06 -21.07
N ARG A 334 -14.17 -10.13 -20.79
CA ARG A 334 -14.38 -10.63 -19.42
C ARG A 334 -13.85 -12.04 -19.25
N ILE A 335 -13.21 -12.32 -18.11
CA ILE A 335 -12.82 -13.68 -17.70
C ILE A 335 -13.35 -13.94 -16.29
N ILE A 336 -14.30 -14.86 -16.16
CA ILE A 336 -15.08 -15.05 -14.94
C ILE A 336 -14.99 -16.50 -14.47
N GLU A 337 -14.74 -16.69 -13.18
CA GLU A 337 -14.91 -18.01 -12.56
C GLU A 337 -16.39 -18.36 -12.40
N GLY A 338 -16.82 -19.45 -13.03
CA GLY A 338 -18.21 -19.92 -12.99
C GLY A 338 -18.57 -20.74 -11.74
N GLY A 339 -17.60 -21.42 -11.13
CA GLY A 339 -17.83 -22.30 -9.97
C GLY A 339 -17.74 -21.60 -8.62
N VAL A 340 -18.51 -22.09 -7.64
CA VAL A 340 -18.41 -21.70 -6.22
C VAL A 340 -17.90 -22.89 -5.41
N GLY A 341 -17.00 -22.63 -4.46
CA GLY A 341 -16.46 -23.67 -3.58
C GLY A 341 -15.26 -24.44 -4.14
N ASN A 342 -14.73 -24.03 -5.31
CA ASN A 342 -13.49 -24.60 -5.82
C ASN A 342 -12.32 -24.33 -4.86
N SER A 343 -11.53 -25.37 -4.60
CA SER A 343 -10.28 -25.27 -3.86
C SER A 343 -9.12 -24.96 -4.81
N GLY A 344 -8.74 -23.70 -4.97
CA GLY A 344 -7.48 -23.37 -5.63
C GLY A 344 -6.28 -23.72 -4.74
N ALA A 345 -5.11 -23.87 -5.36
CA ALA A 345 -3.86 -24.15 -4.67
C ALA A 345 -2.72 -23.32 -5.28
N SER A 346 -1.99 -22.58 -4.45
CA SER A 346 -1.05 -21.54 -4.90
C SER A 346 0.13 -21.98 -5.77
N SER A 347 0.48 -23.27 -5.76
CA SER A 347 1.68 -23.77 -6.44
C SER A 347 1.42 -24.84 -7.50
N SER A 348 0.18 -25.33 -7.65
CA SER A 348 -0.09 -26.49 -8.51
C SER A 348 -1.52 -26.65 -9.03
N GLY A 349 -2.50 -25.88 -8.56
CA GLY A 349 -3.88 -26.03 -9.05
C GLY A 349 -4.07 -25.24 -10.32
N GLY A 350 -4.29 -25.89 -11.46
CA GLY A 350 -4.71 -25.21 -12.68
C GLY A 350 -6.12 -24.65 -12.52
N LEU A 351 -6.26 -23.58 -11.76
CA LEU A 351 -7.52 -22.86 -11.58
C LEU A 351 -7.15 -21.39 -11.45
N HIS A 352 -7.07 -20.72 -12.59
CA HIS A 352 -6.64 -19.33 -12.73
C HIS A 352 -7.38 -18.71 -13.91
N ALA A 353 -7.74 -17.43 -13.86
CA ALA A 353 -8.36 -16.79 -15.02
C ALA A 353 -7.38 -16.79 -16.21
N VAL A 354 -6.12 -16.47 -15.94
CA VAL A 354 -5.01 -16.50 -16.89
C VAL A 354 -3.82 -17.22 -16.25
N TYR A 355 -3.38 -18.33 -16.84
CA TYR A 355 -2.16 -19.05 -16.44
C TYR A 355 -1.18 -19.08 -17.60
N LEU A 356 -0.07 -18.35 -17.48
CA LEU A 356 1.00 -18.36 -18.47
C LEU A 356 2.31 -18.79 -17.80
N SER A 357 2.97 -19.82 -18.34
CA SER A 357 4.20 -20.33 -17.77
C SER A 357 5.32 -20.50 -18.80
N GLY A 358 6.49 -19.92 -18.52
CA GLY A 358 7.64 -19.92 -19.42
C GLY A 358 7.50 -18.99 -20.62
N VAL A 359 6.41 -18.23 -20.74
CA VAL A 359 6.16 -17.35 -21.90
C VAL A 359 6.99 -16.07 -21.83
N SER A 360 7.23 -15.43 -22.98
CA SER A 360 7.93 -14.14 -23.05
C SER A 360 7.06 -13.03 -23.64
N ASP A 361 7.37 -11.77 -23.33
CA ASP A 361 6.79 -10.58 -23.98
C ASP A 361 5.25 -10.58 -23.97
N VAL A 362 4.69 -10.35 -22.77
CA VAL A 362 3.26 -10.49 -22.47
C VAL A 362 2.60 -9.13 -22.27
N GLU A 363 1.45 -8.91 -22.89
CA GLU A 363 0.60 -7.74 -22.65
C GLU A 363 -0.84 -8.18 -22.31
N LEU A 364 -1.35 -7.74 -21.16
CA LEU A 364 -2.73 -7.98 -20.73
C LEU A 364 -3.41 -6.64 -20.46
N ALA A 365 -4.45 -6.29 -21.22
CA ALA A 365 -5.12 -5.01 -21.04
C ALA A 365 -6.61 -4.98 -21.37
N GLY A 366 -7.35 -4.10 -20.70
CA GLY A 366 -8.78 -3.96 -20.92
C GLY A 366 -9.55 -5.25 -20.59
N LEU A 367 -9.12 -5.97 -19.56
CA LEU A 367 -9.80 -7.18 -19.08
C LEU A 367 -10.56 -6.89 -17.79
N GLU A 368 -11.77 -7.42 -17.69
CA GLU A 368 -12.50 -7.54 -16.43
C GLU A 368 -12.38 -9.00 -15.94
N ILE A 369 -11.67 -9.20 -14.83
CA ILE A 369 -11.36 -10.53 -14.30
C ILE A 369 -12.01 -10.70 -12.92
N THR A 370 -12.90 -11.69 -12.82
CA THR A 370 -13.64 -12.01 -11.59
C THR A 370 -13.33 -13.42 -11.11
N TYR A 371 -12.99 -13.56 -9.84
CA TYR A 371 -12.56 -14.84 -9.26
C TYR A 371 -13.04 -14.99 -7.80
N GLN A 372 -13.28 -16.23 -7.35
CA GLN A 372 -13.75 -16.52 -6.00
C GLN A 372 -13.17 -17.76 -5.32
N ALA A 373 -12.51 -18.68 -6.04
CA ALA A 373 -11.97 -19.91 -5.48
C ALA A 373 -11.09 -19.67 -4.22
N ALA A 374 -10.91 -20.70 -3.42
CA ALA A 374 -9.91 -20.65 -2.34
C ALA A 374 -8.50 -20.49 -2.95
N GLN A 375 -7.63 -19.63 -2.39
CA GLN A 375 -6.20 -19.58 -2.74
C GLN A 375 -5.88 -19.59 -4.26
N ILE A 376 -6.52 -18.70 -5.03
CA ILE A 376 -6.38 -18.52 -6.48
C ILE A 376 -5.59 -17.27 -6.86
N HIS A 377 -4.95 -17.28 -8.02
CA HIS A 377 -4.46 -16.07 -8.69
C HIS A 377 -5.34 -15.79 -9.92
N ALA A 378 -5.80 -14.56 -10.11
CA ALA A 378 -6.49 -14.20 -11.34
C ALA A 378 -5.54 -14.34 -12.54
N VAL A 379 -4.39 -13.68 -12.48
CA VAL A 379 -3.30 -13.81 -13.44
C VAL A 379 -2.10 -14.45 -12.75
N HIS A 380 -1.67 -15.61 -13.24
CA HIS A 380 -0.47 -16.31 -12.79
C HIS A 380 0.54 -16.38 -13.94
N LEU A 381 1.57 -15.54 -13.85
CA LEU A 381 2.73 -15.52 -14.74
C LEU A 381 3.87 -16.26 -14.06
N ARG A 382 4.11 -17.51 -14.47
CA ARG A 382 5.10 -18.38 -13.86
C ARG A 382 6.36 -18.48 -14.73
N TYR A 383 7.44 -17.87 -14.27
CA TYR A 383 8.70 -17.73 -15.01
C TYR A 383 8.51 -17.03 -16.37
N PRO A 384 7.88 -15.84 -16.42
CA PRO A 384 7.91 -15.06 -17.66
C PRO A 384 9.34 -14.61 -17.97
N GLU A 385 9.62 -14.30 -19.23
CA GLU A 385 10.89 -13.69 -19.66
C GLU A 385 10.62 -12.40 -20.47
N GLY A 386 11.60 -11.50 -20.51
CA GLY A 386 11.52 -10.29 -21.34
C GLY A 386 10.59 -9.24 -20.75
N GLU A 387 9.63 -8.76 -21.54
CA GLU A 387 8.70 -7.71 -21.15
C GLU A 387 7.37 -8.28 -20.63
N VAL A 388 6.83 -7.69 -19.56
CA VAL A 388 5.47 -7.97 -19.10
C VAL A 388 4.79 -6.64 -18.83
N GLU A 389 3.64 -6.42 -19.48
CA GLU A 389 2.78 -5.27 -19.25
C GLU A 389 1.38 -5.74 -18.86
N VAL A 390 0.92 -5.35 -17.68
CA VAL A 390 -0.46 -5.59 -17.24
C VAL A 390 -1.06 -4.23 -16.90
N HIS A 391 -2.01 -3.76 -17.68
CA HIS A 391 -2.55 -2.42 -17.52
C HIS A 391 -4.01 -2.25 -17.91
N HIS A 392 -4.69 -1.27 -17.32
CA HIS A 392 -6.10 -0.97 -17.62
C HIS A 392 -7.01 -2.20 -17.46
N ASN A 393 -6.70 -3.06 -16.48
CA ASN A 393 -7.54 -4.21 -16.13
C ASN A 393 -8.33 -3.93 -14.86
N ARG A 394 -9.51 -4.53 -14.76
CA ARG A 394 -10.40 -4.50 -13.61
C ARG A 394 -10.40 -5.88 -12.94
N PHE A 395 -9.95 -5.95 -11.69
CA PHE A 395 -9.91 -7.19 -10.92
C PHE A 395 -10.94 -7.16 -9.79
N LYS A 396 -11.77 -8.20 -9.71
CA LYS A 396 -12.80 -8.37 -8.68
C LYS A 396 -12.68 -9.73 -7.99
N ASP A 397 -12.13 -9.72 -6.77
CA ASP A 397 -12.15 -10.87 -5.88
C ASP A 397 -13.50 -10.94 -5.14
N ARG A 398 -14.25 -12.02 -5.31
CA ARG A 398 -15.52 -12.25 -4.59
C ARG A 398 -15.41 -13.28 -3.47
N GLY A 399 -14.27 -13.92 -3.24
CA GLY A 399 -14.16 -14.97 -2.23
C GLY A 399 -13.57 -14.51 -0.89
N TYR A 400 -13.61 -15.43 0.08
CA TYR A 400 -13.20 -15.18 1.47
C TYR A 400 -12.14 -16.19 1.97
N VAL A 401 -12.08 -17.39 1.39
CA VAL A 401 -11.22 -18.48 1.88
C VAL A 401 -9.75 -18.24 1.56
N ILE A 402 -8.91 -18.30 2.61
CA ILE A 402 -7.45 -18.35 2.54
C ILE A 402 -6.93 -19.63 3.22
N THR A 403 -6.39 -20.55 2.44
CA THR A 403 -5.84 -21.83 2.94
C THR A 403 -4.34 -21.76 3.23
N ASN A 404 -3.61 -20.79 2.68
CA ASN A 404 -2.20 -20.53 2.99
C ASN A 404 -1.92 -19.03 2.88
N ARG A 405 -1.50 -18.44 4.00
CA ARG A 405 -1.19 -17.01 4.08
C ARG A 405 0.24 -16.62 3.64
N HIS A 406 1.13 -17.59 3.46
CA HIS A 406 2.57 -17.32 3.28
C HIS A 406 3.00 -17.25 1.81
N GLY A 407 3.88 -16.29 1.50
CA GLY A 407 4.68 -16.26 0.27
C GLY A 407 3.85 -16.21 -1.02
N SER A 408 4.07 -17.15 -1.94
CA SER A 408 3.24 -17.33 -3.16
C SER A 408 1.84 -17.88 -2.86
N GLY A 409 1.60 -18.34 -1.62
CA GLY A 409 0.29 -18.69 -1.05
C GLY A 409 -0.63 -17.49 -0.86
N GLY A 410 -1.91 -17.65 -1.22
CA GLY A 410 -2.95 -16.66 -0.97
C GLY A 410 -3.65 -16.10 -2.21
N GLY A 411 -4.91 -15.69 -2.05
CA GLY A 411 -5.71 -15.10 -3.13
C GLY A 411 -5.13 -13.77 -3.65
N ARG A 412 -5.00 -13.58 -4.97
CA ARG A 412 -4.54 -12.29 -5.54
C ARG A 412 -4.93 -12.01 -7.01
N PRO A 413 -4.94 -10.73 -7.43
CA PRO A 413 -5.07 -10.32 -8.82
C PRO A 413 -3.94 -10.82 -9.71
N VAL A 414 -2.68 -10.53 -9.35
CA VAL A 414 -1.51 -10.81 -10.21
C VAL A 414 -0.40 -11.46 -9.40
N GLN A 415 0.03 -12.65 -9.83
CA GLN A 415 1.22 -13.33 -9.35
C GLN A 415 2.22 -13.45 -10.50
N ILE A 416 3.30 -12.67 -10.43
CA ILE A 416 4.53 -13.02 -11.16
C ILE A 416 5.37 -13.88 -10.23
N THR A 417 5.88 -15.00 -10.74
CA THR A 417 6.88 -15.84 -10.08
C THR A 417 8.13 -15.84 -10.93
N ASP A 418 9.04 -14.90 -10.66
CA ASP A 418 10.29 -14.76 -11.39
C ASP A 418 11.42 -15.58 -10.74
N THR A 419 12.34 -16.12 -11.56
CA THR A 419 13.61 -16.69 -11.13
C THR A 419 14.75 -15.98 -11.86
N SER A 420 14.88 -14.68 -11.57
CA SER A 420 15.84 -13.74 -12.19
C SER A 420 17.28 -14.27 -12.28
N GLN A 421 17.69 -15.17 -11.37
CA GLN A 421 19.03 -15.78 -11.33
C GLN A 421 19.46 -16.55 -12.59
N ASN A 422 18.53 -16.86 -13.51
CA ASN A 422 18.83 -17.63 -14.72
C ASN A 422 18.77 -16.81 -16.03
N HIS A 423 18.48 -15.51 -15.97
CA HIS A 423 18.16 -14.74 -17.16
C HIS A 423 19.41 -14.04 -17.72
N ALA A 424 19.59 -14.08 -19.05
CA ALA A 424 20.72 -13.42 -19.71
C ALA A 424 20.61 -11.88 -19.73
N ARG A 425 19.41 -11.35 -19.47
CA ARG A 425 19.08 -9.92 -19.38
C ARG A 425 18.10 -9.69 -18.22
N PRO A 426 18.13 -8.55 -17.52
CA PRO A 426 17.09 -8.19 -16.56
C PRO A 426 15.72 -8.11 -17.24
N ASN A 427 14.69 -8.64 -16.57
CA ASN A 427 13.32 -8.53 -17.05
C ASN A 427 12.79 -7.10 -16.87
N ALA A 428 11.80 -6.72 -17.68
CA ALA A 428 11.14 -5.41 -17.63
C ALA A 428 9.63 -5.58 -17.38
N TYR A 429 9.26 -5.71 -16.12
CA TYR A 429 7.87 -5.93 -15.72
C TYR A 429 7.20 -4.65 -15.24
N ARG A 430 6.02 -4.37 -15.77
CA ARG A 430 5.24 -3.16 -15.50
C ARG A 430 3.78 -3.51 -15.20
N LEU A 431 3.32 -3.11 -14.02
CA LEU A 431 1.93 -3.21 -13.61
C LEU A 431 1.41 -1.79 -13.39
N HIS A 432 0.55 -1.29 -14.27
CA HIS A 432 0.09 0.10 -14.16
C HIS A 432 -1.35 0.35 -14.55
N ARG A 433 -1.98 1.33 -13.92
CA ARG A 433 -3.40 1.70 -14.20
C ARG A 433 -4.34 0.49 -14.16
N ASN A 434 -4.13 -0.42 -13.22
CA ASN A 434 -5.09 -1.47 -12.93
C ASN A 434 -6.01 -1.04 -11.79
N LEU A 435 -7.29 -1.38 -11.90
CA LEU A 435 -8.29 -1.19 -10.86
C LEU A 435 -8.54 -2.53 -10.17
N VAL A 436 -7.99 -2.72 -8.97
CA VAL A 436 -8.27 -3.86 -8.10
C VAL A 436 -9.38 -3.47 -7.14
N LEU A 437 -10.62 -3.80 -7.48
CA LEU A 437 -11.81 -3.44 -6.69
C LEU A 437 -11.88 -4.16 -5.36
N ARG A 438 -11.30 -5.35 -5.29
CA ARG A 438 -11.13 -6.07 -4.04
C ARG A 438 -10.04 -7.10 -4.23
N THR A 439 -9.18 -7.24 -3.23
CA THR A 439 -8.40 -8.46 -3.01
C THR A 439 -8.51 -8.88 -1.55
N ARG A 440 -8.71 -10.18 -1.32
CA ARG A 440 -8.89 -10.71 0.04
C ARG A 440 -7.57 -10.92 0.81
N GLN A 441 -6.43 -10.89 0.11
CA GLN A 441 -5.12 -11.10 0.73
C GLN A 441 -4.00 -10.32 0.04
N ASN A 442 -3.52 -10.75 -1.14
CA ASN A 442 -2.40 -10.06 -1.81
C ASN A 442 -2.89 -9.35 -3.08
N GLY A 443 -2.28 -8.21 -3.44
CA GLY A 443 -2.60 -7.44 -4.63
C GLY A 443 -1.63 -7.72 -5.78
N LEU A 444 -0.86 -6.69 -6.16
CA LEU A 444 0.07 -6.74 -7.28
C LEU A 444 1.48 -7.13 -6.82
N ARG A 445 2.15 -8.02 -7.55
CA ARG A 445 3.43 -8.60 -7.10
C ARG A 445 4.49 -8.75 -8.19
N GLN A 446 5.75 -8.53 -7.78
CA GLN A 446 6.99 -8.87 -8.50
C GLN A 446 7.13 -8.21 -9.87
N ALA A 447 7.06 -6.88 -9.89
CA ALA A 447 7.37 -6.08 -11.07
C ALA A 447 8.37 -4.97 -10.75
N ASN A 448 9.09 -4.49 -11.77
CA ASN A 448 10.07 -3.41 -11.67
C ASN A 448 9.40 -2.04 -11.57
N ALA A 449 8.21 -1.89 -12.16
CA ALA A 449 7.42 -0.68 -12.05
C ALA A 449 5.97 -1.04 -11.70
N ILE A 450 5.52 -0.61 -10.53
CA ILE A 450 4.14 -0.76 -10.08
C ILE A 450 3.59 0.65 -9.88
N THR A 451 2.89 1.17 -10.88
CA THR A 451 2.58 2.62 -10.94
C THR A 451 1.14 2.93 -11.27
N ASP A 452 0.60 4.01 -10.73
CA ASP A 452 -0.71 4.54 -11.12
C ASP A 452 -1.88 3.53 -10.96
N ASN A 453 -1.74 2.49 -10.13
CA ASN A 453 -2.81 1.52 -9.86
C ASN A 453 -3.74 2.03 -8.75
N GLU A 454 -4.97 1.53 -8.74
CA GLU A 454 -5.93 1.74 -7.66
C GLU A 454 -6.32 0.39 -7.04
N ILE A 455 -6.06 0.22 -5.73
CA ILE A 455 -6.12 -1.09 -5.07
C ILE A 455 -6.92 -1.02 -3.78
N TYR A 456 -7.93 -1.88 -3.65
CA TYR A 456 -8.73 -2.04 -2.44
C TYR A 456 -8.48 -3.40 -1.79
N VAL A 457 -7.94 -3.38 -0.57
CA VAL A 457 -7.63 -4.57 0.22
C VAL A 457 -8.69 -4.79 1.28
N ASP A 458 -9.33 -5.95 1.21
CA ASP A 458 -10.20 -6.50 2.23
C ASP A 458 -9.46 -7.65 2.90
N SER A 459 -8.64 -7.42 3.92
CA SER A 459 -7.81 -8.52 4.44
C SER A 459 -8.64 -9.59 5.17
N TRP A 460 -8.46 -10.85 4.77
CA TRP A 460 -9.04 -12.03 5.40
C TRP A 460 -8.04 -12.87 6.18
N SER A 461 -6.76 -12.49 6.22
CA SER A 461 -5.71 -13.19 6.97
C SER A 461 -4.52 -12.29 7.26
N THR A 462 -3.65 -12.73 8.17
CA THR A 462 -2.34 -12.11 8.42
C THR A 462 -1.51 -11.94 7.14
N ASN A 463 -0.74 -10.85 7.05
CA ASN A 463 0.19 -10.54 5.95
C ASN A 463 -0.51 -10.37 4.58
N SER A 464 -1.56 -9.56 4.53
CA SER A 464 -2.24 -9.20 3.28
C SER A 464 -1.59 -7.96 2.66
N PHE A 465 -0.84 -8.11 1.57
CA PHE A 465 -0.09 -7.01 0.96
C PHE A 465 -0.80 -6.44 -0.28
N ALA A 466 -1.06 -5.13 -0.34
CA ALA A 466 -1.60 -4.51 -1.55
C ALA A 466 -0.57 -4.53 -2.70
N ILE A 467 0.68 -4.19 -2.40
CA ILE A 467 1.79 -4.21 -3.35
C ILE A 467 2.99 -4.94 -2.74
N GLN A 468 3.54 -5.89 -3.52
CA GLN A 468 4.78 -6.59 -3.20
C GLN A 468 5.81 -6.35 -4.32
N PRO A 469 6.78 -5.43 -4.13
CA PRO A 469 7.82 -5.17 -5.12
C PRO A 469 8.63 -6.41 -5.47
N HIS A 470 9.46 -6.32 -6.52
CA HIS A 470 10.45 -7.37 -6.78
C HIS A 470 11.42 -7.43 -5.58
N SER A 471 11.47 -8.59 -4.93
CA SER A 471 12.32 -8.82 -3.77
C SER A 471 13.00 -10.18 -3.87
N ALA A 472 14.25 -10.15 -4.29
CA ALA A 472 15.18 -11.27 -4.28
C ALA A 472 16.60 -10.73 -4.02
N PRO A 473 17.49 -11.51 -3.38
CA PRO A 473 18.89 -11.11 -3.23
C PRO A 473 19.49 -10.67 -4.57
N ASP A 474 20.30 -9.62 -4.53
CA ASP A 474 21.02 -9.05 -5.68
C ASP A 474 20.11 -8.59 -6.84
N THR A 475 18.81 -8.42 -6.61
CA THR A 475 17.84 -7.97 -7.62
C THR A 475 17.29 -6.60 -7.24
N VAL A 476 17.48 -5.63 -8.15
CA VAL A 476 16.89 -4.28 -8.06
C VAL A 476 15.36 -4.39 -8.05
N ALA A 477 14.74 -3.77 -7.05
CA ALA A 477 13.30 -3.79 -6.88
C ALA A 477 12.58 -2.91 -7.90
N GLY A 478 13.13 -1.71 -8.15
CA GLY A 478 12.54 -0.68 -8.99
C GLY A 478 11.58 0.23 -8.20
N GLU A 479 10.46 0.58 -8.82
CA GLU A 479 9.64 1.73 -8.43
C GLU A 479 8.19 1.34 -8.11
N VAL A 480 7.66 1.90 -7.02
CA VAL A 480 6.25 1.87 -6.62
C VAL A 480 5.73 3.30 -6.51
N LEU A 481 5.08 3.81 -7.57
CA LEU A 481 4.77 5.24 -7.70
C LEU A 481 3.30 5.54 -7.94
N ARG A 482 2.77 6.57 -7.29
CA ARG A 482 1.44 7.16 -7.61
C ARG A 482 0.27 6.17 -7.55
N ASN A 483 0.40 5.09 -6.79
CA ASN A 483 -0.70 4.17 -6.55
C ASN A 483 -1.65 4.77 -5.51
N LYS A 484 -2.96 4.52 -5.68
CA LYS A 484 -3.99 4.79 -4.66
C LYS A 484 -4.34 3.47 -3.99
N ILE A 485 -4.10 3.36 -2.69
CA ILE A 485 -4.24 2.13 -1.92
C ILE A 485 -5.21 2.36 -0.77
N PHE A 486 -6.27 1.57 -0.74
CA PHE A 486 -7.33 1.62 0.26
C PHE A 486 -7.39 0.29 0.98
N MET A 487 -7.41 0.29 2.30
CA MET A 487 -7.28 -0.95 3.05
C MET A 487 -8.08 -1.00 4.33
N SER A 488 -8.59 -2.21 4.60
CA SER A 488 -9.32 -2.57 5.81
C SER A 488 -9.17 -4.07 6.07
N GLY A 489 -9.92 -4.61 7.04
CA GLY A 489 -9.97 -6.03 7.37
C GLY A 489 -8.99 -6.47 8.45
N TYR A 490 -8.56 -7.72 8.37
CA TYR A 490 -7.84 -8.43 9.44
C TYR A 490 -6.40 -7.94 9.63
N HIS A 491 -5.56 -7.99 8.58
CA HIS A 491 -4.19 -7.51 8.63
C HIS A 491 -3.68 -7.11 7.23
N SER A 492 -3.73 -5.81 6.92
CA SER A 492 -3.34 -5.26 5.62
C SER A 492 -2.05 -4.46 5.67
N ILE A 493 -1.26 -4.50 4.60
CA ILE A 493 0.01 -3.80 4.43
C ILE A 493 0.04 -3.17 3.04
N ALA A 494 0.31 -1.87 2.91
CA ALA A 494 0.11 -1.18 1.64
C ALA A 494 1.25 -1.54 0.68
N VAL A 495 2.48 -1.38 1.15
CA VAL A 495 3.68 -1.72 0.38
C VAL A 495 4.65 -2.51 1.26
N SER A 496 5.07 -3.67 0.75
CA SER A 496 6.14 -4.45 1.38
C SER A 496 7.53 -3.93 0.99
N TRP A 497 8.56 -4.60 1.48
CA TRP A 497 9.97 -4.26 1.24
C TRP A 497 10.59 -5.01 0.06
N ALA A 498 11.83 -4.63 -0.28
CA ALA A 498 12.71 -5.35 -1.18
C ALA A 498 14.11 -5.59 -0.57
N HIS A 499 14.99 -6.25 -1.32
CA HIS A 499 16.40 -6.46 -0.92
C HIS A 499 17.32 -5.32 -1.40
N LEU A 500 17.03 -4.69 -2.54
CA LEU A 500 17.93 -3.71 -3.14
C LEU A 500 17.14 -2.68 -3.95
N ASP A 501 17.52 -1.41 -3.83
CA ASP A 501 17.12 -0.31 -4.72
C ASP A 501 15.60 -0.24 -4.94
N LEU A 502 14.86 0.05 -3.87
CA LEU A 502 13.41 0.26 -3.89
C LEU A 502 13.08 1.73 -3.70
N GLU A 503 12.30 2.29 -4.61
CA GLU A 503 11.68 3.60 -4.44
C GLU A 503 10.15 3.46 -4.30
N VAL A 504 9.60 3.94 -3.19
CA VAL A 504 8.16 4.04 -2.93
C VAL A 504 7.81 5.51 -2.82
N ALA A 505 7.21 6.11 -3.85
CA ALA A 505 6.98 7.55 -3.86
C ALA A 505 5.64 8.03 -4.40
N ARG A 506 5.13 9.13 -3.83
CA ARG A 506 3.88 9.79 -4.24
C ARG A 506 2.65 8.87 -4.22
N ASN A 507 2.66 7.83 -3.39
CA ASN A 507 1.50 6.97 -3.21
C ASN A 507 0.53 7.61 -2.21
N LEU A 508 -0.76 7.36 -2.42
CA LEU A 508 -1.83 7.67 -1.48
C LEU A 508 -2.25 6.37 -0.80
N VAL A 509 -2.17 6.33 0.53
CA VAL A 509 -2.62 5.20 1.35
C VAL A 509 -3.71 5.68 2.30
N GLN A 510 -4.89 5.08 2.24
CA GLN A 510 -5.96 5.28 3.21
C GLN A 510 -6.27 3.97 3.94
N MET A 511 -6.27 4.03 5.27
CA MET A 511 -6.49 2.89 6.15
C MET A 511 -7.73 3.09 7.03
N GLU A 512 -8.62 2.11 7.05
CA GLU A 512 -9.85 2.14 7.84
C GLU A 512 -9.91 0.89 8.74
N GLY A 513 -9.55 1.07 10.00
CA GLY A 513 -9.55 0.02 11.00
C GLY A 513 -10.96 -0.49 11.29
N VAL A 514 -11.07 -1.79 11.55
CA VAL A 514 -12.29 -2.45 12.00
C VAL A 514 -11.90 -3.55 12.98
N SER A 515 -12.80 -3.92 13.90
CA SER A 515 -12.59 -5.13 14.70
C SER A 515 -13.24 -6.34 14.03
N THR A 516 -12.44 -7.37 13.76
CA THR A 516 -12.91 -8.64 13.22
C THR A 516 -13.03 -9.73 14.30
N GLU A 517 -12.50 -9.50 15.52
CA GLU A 517 -12.63 -10.42 16.67
C GLU A 517 -12.28 -11.89 16.36
N SER A 518 -11.31 -12.15 15.47
CA SER A 518 -10.92 -13.51 14.99
C SER A 518 -11.90 -14.21 14.04
N ARG A 519 -12.97 -13.54 13.60
CA ARG A 519 -14.03 -14.14 12.74
C ARG A 519 -13.57 -14.51 11.34
N ARG A 520 -12.45 -13.95 10.86
CA ARG A 520 -11.93 -14.20 9.49
C ARG A 520 -10.86 -15.27 9.46
N TYR A 521 -9.80 -15.06 10.22
CA TYR A 521 -8.68 -15.97 10.36
C TYR A 521 -8.36 -16.15 11.84
N PHE A 522 -7.75 -17.28 12.18
CA PHE A 522 -7.26 -17.52 13.53
C PHE A 522 -5.76 -17.76 13.48
N GLU A 523 -5.03 -16.92 14.20
CA GLU A 523 -3.68 -17.23 14.68
C GLU A 523 -3.69 -17.09 16.20
N SER A 524 -2.95 -17.96 16.89
CA SER A 524 -2.80 -17.91 18.35
C SER A 524 -1.86 -16.79 18.84
N TRP A 525 -1.32 -15.96 17.94
CA TRP A 525 -0.39 -14.87 18.24
C TRP A 525 -0.46 -13.77 17.16
N GLY A 526 -0.33 -12.50 17.59
CA GLY A 526 0.10 -11.34 16.79
C GLY A 526 -0.85 -10.80 15.70
N ASP A 527 -0.90 -9.47 15.56
CA ASP A 527 -1.46 -8.66 14.46
C ASP A 527 -2.91 -8.95 14.02
N MET A 528 -3.78 -9.26 14.97
CA MET A 528 -5.21 -9.21 14.72
C MET A 528 -5.64 -7.75 14.58
N ASP A 529 -6.48 -7.45 13.57
CA ASP A 529 -7.02 -6.12 13.31
C ASP A 529 -5.92 -5.04 13.19
N SER A 530 -4.90 -5.33 12.37
CA SER A 530 -3.70 -4.50 12.20
C SER A 530 -3.58 -3.93 10.78
N LEU A 531 -3.47 -2.61 10.62
CA LEU A 531 -3.24 -1.98 9.30
C LEU A 531 -1.90 -1.24 9.26
N ASN A 532 -1.11 -1.48 8.22
CA ASN A 532 0.21 -0.91 8.04
C ASN A 532 0.33 -0.20 6.69
N GLY A 533 0.84 1.03 6.67
CA GLY A 533 1.17 1.72 5.43
C GLY A 533 2.37 1.05 4.76
N PHE A 534 3.58 1.37 5.20
CA PHE A 534 4.81 0.78 4.65
C PHE A 534 5.50 -0.11 5.66
N ARG A 535 6.02 -1.23 5.18
CA ARG A 535 6.65 -2.22 6.05
C ARG A 535 8.00 -2.66 5.52
N ILE A 536 8.97 -2.76 6.41
CA ILE A 536 10.16 -3.59 6.26
C ILE A 536 10.09 -4.65 7.35
N THR A 537 10.51 -5.88 7.05
CA THR A 537 10.60 -6.93 8.07
C THR A 537 11.79 -7.82 7.80
N ASN A 538 12.61 -8.05 8.82
CA ASN A 538 13.63 -9.08 8.83
C ASN A 538 13.17 -10.19 9.79
N TYR A 539 13.02 -11.42 9.29
CA TYR A 539 12.49 -12.51 10.12
C TYR A 539 13.58 -13.12 11.02
N GLY A 540 13.17 -13.68 12.15
CA GLY A 540 14.09 -14.34 13.09
C GLY A 540 15.04 -13.36 13.77
N GLY A 541 16.32 -13.72 13.88
CA GLY A 541 17.36 -12.87 14.48
C GLY A 541 17.85 -11.72 13.57
N GLY A 542 17.24 -11.52 12.40
CA GLY A 542 17.73 -10.58 11.38
C GLY A 542 18.68 -11.23 10.38
N GLY A 543 19.47 -10.41 9.69
CA GLY A 543 20.53 -10.84 8.78
C GLY A 543 20.20 -10.89 7.28
N GLN A 544 18.93 -10.70 6.89
CA GLN A 544 18.59 -10.59 5.47
C GLN A 544 18.94 -9.18 4.97
N VAL A 545 19.89 -9.11 4.03
CA VAL A 545 20.42 -7.86 3.49
C VAL A 545 19.31 -7.06 2.80
N ARG A 546 19.22 -5.78 3.19
CA ARG A 546 18.41 -4.77 2.50
C ARG A 546 19.24 -3.50 2.38
N HIS A 547 19.23 -2.90 1.20
CA HIS A 547 20.06 -1.74 0.92
C HIS A 547 19.31 -0.77 0.02
N ASN A 548 19.48 0.53 0.30
CA ASN A 548 18.96 1.63 -0.49
C ASN A 548 17.43 1.54 -0.70
N LEU A 549 16.68 1.70 0.39
CA LEU A 549 15.22 1.69 0.39
C LEU A 549 14.69 3.10 0.67
N ALA A 550 14.04 3.72 -0.32
CA ALA A 550 13.54 5.09 -0.25
C ALA A 550 12.01 5.14 -0.24
N TYR A 551 11.43 5.93 0.67
CA TYR A 551 9.99 6.17 0.82
C TYR A 551 9.73 7.68 0.79
N ARG A 552 9.29 8.24 -0.35
CA ARG A 552 9.27 9.69 -0.59
C ARG A 552 7.92 10.30 -0.92
N ASP A 553 7.61 11.45 -0.34
CA ASP A 553 6.47 12.29 -0.73
C ASP A 553 5.12 11.54 -0.77
N ASN A 554 4.95 10.53 0.10
CA ASN A 554 3.72 9.76 0.19
C ASN A 554 2.73 10.43 1.15
N LEU A 555 1.45 10.22 0.89
CA LEU A 555 0.36 10.54 1.80
C LEU A 555 -0.16 9.25 2.42
N ILE A 556 -0.09 9.13 3.74
CA ILE A 556 -0.68 8.01 4.48
C ILE A 556 -1.67 8.59 5.49
N VAL A 557 -2.93 8.19 5.40
CA VAL A 557 -3.95 8.53 6.39
C VAL A 557 -4.61 7.30 6.97
N GLY A 558 -4.97 7.35 8.24
CA GLY A 558 -5.53 6.19 8.93
C GLY A 558 -6.49 6.55 10.05
N ARG A 559 -7.59 5.81 10.14
CA ARG A 559 -8.53 5.83 11.27
C ARG A 559 -8.56 4.47 11.96
N ALA A 560 -7.84 4.36 13.07
CA ALA A 560 -7.83 3.21 13.95
C ALA A 560 -9.04 3.25 14.89
N ARG A 561 -9.57 2.07 15.25
CA ARG A 561 -10.74 1.94 16.13
C ARG A 561 -10.78 0.58 16.81
N SER A 562 -11.59 0.46 17.85
CA SER A 562 -11.95 -0.77 18.55
C SER A 562 -10.74 -1.56 19.08
N GLY A 563 -9.68 -0.86 19.50
CA GLY A 563 -8.46 -1.48 20.01
C GLY A 563 -7.55 -2.07 18.92
N GLY A 564 -7.87 -1.85 17.64
CA GLY A 564 -7.04 -2.29 16.52
C GLY A 564 -5.70 -1.57 16.46
N ILE A 565 -4.75 -2.16 15.74
CA ILE A 565 -3.39 -1.64 15.59
C ILE A 565 -3.28 -0.90 14.26
N MET A 566 -2.65 0.27 14.25
CA MET A 566 -2.44 1.02 13.01
C MET A 566 -1.07 1.70 12.97
N ARG A 567 -0.30 1.42 11.92
CA ARG A 567 1.06 1.92 11.74
C ARG A 567 1.14 2.64 10.41
N GLY A 568 1.51 3.92 10.40
CA GLY A 568 1.82 4.60 9.14
C GLY A 568 3.04 3.96 8.48
N THR A 569 4.12 3.79 9.25
CA THR A 569 5.28 2.99 8.87
C THR A 569 5.67 1.99 9.94
N GLU A 570 6.12 0.83 9.50
CA GLU A 570 6.70 -0.27 10.27
C GLU A 570 8.06 -0.61 9.65
N LEU A 571 9.04 0.29 9.80
CA LEU A 571 10.37 0.12 9.20
C LEU A 571 11.32 -0.55 10.20
N PHE A 572 12.03 -1.56 9.70
CA PHE A 572 12.88 -2.44 10.48
C PHE A 572 14.34 -1.98 10.43
N SER A 573 14.98 -1.85 11.58
CA SER A 573 16.42 -1.61 11.72
C SER A 573 17.17 -2.91 12.04
N ASP A 574 18.30 -3.12 11.37
CA ASP A 574 19.23 -4.23 11.62
C ASP A 574 20.62 -3.86 11.06
N ALA A 575 21.68 -4.55 11.49
CA ALA A 575 23.04 -4.43 10.96
C ALA A 575 23.15 -4.80 9.46
N THR A 576 22.13 -5.45 8.90
CA THR A 576 22.07 -5.80 7.47
C THR A 576 21.11 -4.94 6.66
N ILE A 577 20.46 -3.95 7.29
CA ILE A 577 19.55 -3.01 6.65
C ILE A 577 20.24 -1.66 6.64
N THR A 578 20.55 -1.15 5.44
CA THR A 578 21.39 0.03 5.24
C THR A 578 20.71 1.00 4.28
N GLU A 579 21.04 2.29 4.38
CA GLU A 579 20.51 3.35 3.52
C GLU A 579 18.96 3.32 3.41
N THR A 580 18.27 3.28 4.54
CA THR A 580 16.80 3.35 4.57
C THR A 580 16.33 4.78 4.86
N HIS A 581 15.63 5.37 3.90
CA HIS A 581 15.24 6.78 3.90
C HIS A 581 13.73 6.94 3.74
N CYS A 582 13.07 7.60 4.69
CA CYS A 582 11.67 8.00 4.63
C CYS A 582 11.62 9.52 4.62
N GLU A 583 11.29 10.15 3.49
CA GLU A 583 11.54 11.57 3.26
C GLU A 583 10.29 12.31 2.74
N GLY A 584 9.99 13.49 3.29
CA GLY A 584 8.94 14.38 2.76
C GLY A 584 7.51 13.82 2.85
N ASN A 585 7.24 12.81 3.67
CA ASN A 585 5.91 12.19 3.75
C ASN A 585 4.99 12.95 4.70
N LEU A 586 3.68 12.94 4.39
CA LEU A 586 2.62 13.32 5.33
C LEU A 586 1.93 12.04 5.84
N ILE A 587 2.04 11.80 7.14
CA ILE A 587 1.51 10.58 7.78
C ILE A 587 0.58 10.98 8.94
N ASP A 588 -0.72 10.75 8.76
CA ASP A 588 -1.77 11.10 9.74
C ASP A 588 -2.52 9.85 10.21
N ILE A 589 -2.22 9.40 11.42
CA ILE A 589 -2.80 8.19 12.01
C ILE A 589 -3.55 8.55 13.28
N ARG A 590 -4.86 8.30 13.30
CA ARG A 590 -5.73 8.70 14.42
C ARG A 590 -6.52 7.53 14.97
N ALA A 591 -6.66 7.46 16.29
CA ALA A 591 -7.72 6.72 16.94
C ALA A 591 -9.04 7.50 16.85
N VAL A 592 -10.16 6.83 16.64
CA VAL A 592 -11.50 7.45 16.64
C VAL A 592 -12.32 7.09 17.88
N ASP A 593 -11.71 6.38 18.83
CA ASP A 593 -12.25 6.03 20.15
C ASP A 593 -11.12 6.01 21.18
N GLU A 594 -11.49 6.02 22.46
CA GLU A 594 -10.53 6.09 23.59
C GLU A 594 -9.82 4.76 23.89
N VAL A 595 -10.37 3.64 23.41
CA VAL A 595 -9.79 2.30 23.70
C VAL A 595 -8.61 1.99 22.76
N THR A 596 -8.51 2.68 21.63
CA THR A 596 -7.47 2.43 20.63
C THR A 596 -6.19 3.19 20.96
N LEU A 597 -5.21 2.47 21.53
CA LEU A 597 -3.93 3.05 21.97
C LEU A 597 -2.73 2.68 21.07
N ASP A 598 -2.89 1.72 20.17
CA ASP A 598 -1.82 1.18 19.33
C ASP A 598 -1.89 1.77 17.92
N ALA A 599 -1.91 3.10 17.83
CA ALA A 599 -2.01 3.86 16.59
C ALA A 599 -0.94 4.96 16.53
N ALA A 600 -0.05 4.92 15.53
CA ALA A 600 0.97 5.94 15.36
C ALA A 600 1.43 6.10 13.89
N PRO A 601 1.81 7.31 13.46
CA PRO A 601 2.47 7.56 12.18
C PRO A 601 3.72 6.71 11.97
N VAL A 602 4.58 6.62 12.99
CA VAL A 602 5.80 5.83 12.93
C VAL A 602 5.84 4.81 14.06
N VAL A 603 6.05 3.54 13.72
CA VAL A 603 6.38 2.49 14.67
C VAL A 603 7.74 1.90 14.30
N THR A 604 8.70 1.99 15.21
CA THR A 604 10.05 1.46 14.98
C THR A 604 10.08 -0.05 15.18
N GLN A 605 10.68 -0.79 14.24
CA GLN A 605 10.89 -2.23 14.34
C GLN A 605 12.37 -2.57 14.20
N GLY A 606 12.80 -3.74 14.66
CA GLY A 606 14.20 -4.10 14.63
C GLY A 606 14.54 -5.37 15.40
N VAL A 607 15.79 -5.80 15.26
CA VAL A 607 16.34 -6.93 16.03
C VAL A 607 17.16 -6.48 17.23
N HIS A 608 17.18 -7.32 18.26
CA HIS A 608 17.82 -6.97 19.52
C HIS A 608 19.31 -7.37 19.61
N ASP A 609 19.75 -8.36 18.84
CA ASP A 609 21.07 -8.98 19.02
C ASP A 609 22.24 -8.19 18.39
N THR A 610 21.96 -7.35 17.39
CA THR A 610 22.98 -6.69 16.55
C THR A 610 22.99 -5.16 16.69
N ARG A 611 22.27 -4.61 17.67
CA ARG A 611 22.01 -3.16 17.81
C ARG A 611 23.23 -2.24 17.66
N PRO A 612 24.41 -2.56 18.23
CA PRO A 612 25.58 -1.69 18.12
C PRO A 612 26.07 -1.47 16.67
N ASP A 613 25.68 -2.36 15.76
CA ASP A 613 26.09 -2.36 14.36
C ASP A 613 24.97 -1.85 13.42
N HIS A 614 23.80 -1.46 13.96
CA HIS A 614 22.69 -0.95 13.13
C HIS A 614 23.09 0.41 12.53
N GLU A 615 22.90 0.55 11.22
CA GLU A 615 22.82 1.87 10.59
C GLU A 615 21.48 2.52 10.95
N PRO A 616 21.42 3.85 11.09
CA PRO A 616 20.15 4.50 11.33
C PRO A 616 19.14 4.31 10.18
N THR A 617 17.88 4.12 10.53
CA THR A 617 16.77 4.40 9.60
C THR A 617 16.42 5.88 9.69
N TYR A 618 16.46 6.58 8.55
CA TYR A 618 16.30 8.03 8.49
C TYR A 618 14.86 8.43 8.15
N TYR A 619 14.33 9.38 8.91
CA TYR A 619 13.06 10.05 8.66
C TYR A 619 13.33 11.55 8.46
N VAL A 620 13.34 12.04 7.22
CA VAL A 620 13.74 13.41 6.87
C VAL A 620 12.54 14.22 6.41
N ASP A 621 12.35 15.43 6.93
CA ASP A 621 11.31 16.37 6.47
C ASP A 621 9.88 15.81 6.49
N ASN A 622 9.59 14.84 7.36
CA ASN A 622 8.24 14.25 7.45
C ASN A 622 7.33 15.08 8.35
N HIS A 623 6.05 15.17 7.97
CA HIS A 623 4.98 15.72 8.80
C HIS A 623 4.15 14.57 9.38
N LEU A 624 4.26 14.39 10.70
CA LEU A 624 3.66 13.29 11.45
C LEU A 624 2.53 13.85 12.32
N ARG A 625 1.32 13.30 12.15
CA ARG A 625 0.10 13.77 12.81
C ARG A 625 -0.61 12.62 13.52
N SER A 626 -1.00 12.83 14.77
CA SER A 626 -1.79 11.84 15.51
C SER A 626 -2.51 12.46 16.69
N ASN A 627 -3.56 11.78 17.15
CA ASN A 627 -4.20 12.07 18.42
C ASN A 627 -3.76 11.13 19.55
N VAL A 628 -3.00 10.06 19.30
CA VAL A 628 -2.55 9.11 20.34
C VAL A 628 -1.04 9.15 20.53
N ALA A 629 -0.27 8.93 19.47
CA ALA A 629 1.19 8.97 19.51
C ALA A 629 1.78 9.36 18.17
N LEU A 630 2.86 10.15 18.17
CA LEU A 630 3.53 10.59 16.93
C LEU A 630 4.64 9.63 16.51
N VAL A 631 5.40 9.14 17.48
CA VAL A 631 6.34 8.03 17.28
C VAL A 631 6.15 7.02 18.38
N ARG A 632 6.08 5.76 17.98
CA ARG A 632 6.09 4.62 18.88
C ARG A 632 7.38 3.84 18.70
N PHE A 633 8.21 3.83 19.73
CA PHE A 633 9.45 3.08 19.76
C PHE A 633 9.17 1.63 20.14
N GLY A 634 8.74 0.85 19.15
CA GLY A 634 8.31 -0.53 19.28
C GLY A 634 6.83 -0.73 19.65
N ASP A 635 6.38 -1.97 19.56
CA ASP A 635 5.05 -2.43 19.98
C ASP A 635 5.06 -3.95 20.23
N SER A 636 3.88 -4.57 20.31
CA SER A 636 3.77 -6.02 20.52
C SER A 636 4.42 -6.87 19.42
N TYR A 637 4.67 -6.32 18.23
CA TYR A 637 5.27 -7.03 17.12
C TYR A 637 6.80 -7.06 17.19
N GLY A 638 7.40 -5.95 17.62
CA GLY A 638 8.86 -5.84 17.77
C GLY A 638 9.30 -4.43 18.10
N ARG A 639 10.61 -4.16 18.02
CA ARG A 639 11.18 -2.86 18.42
C ARG A 639 12.48 -2.53 17.70
N GLY A 640 12.58 -1.31 17.19
CA GLY A 640 13.77 -0.79 16.53
C GLY A 640 14.73 -0.07 17.47
N ASN A 641 15.96 0.12 17.02
CA ASN A 641 16.96 0.98 17.64
C ASN A 641 17.54 1.88 16.56
N ARG A 642 18.15 3.02 16.91
CA ARG A 642 18.79 3.90 15.93
C ARG A 642 17.85 4.37 14.82
N HIS A 643 16.73 4.97 15.19
CA HIS A 643 15.92 5.71 14.23
C HIS A 643 16.24 7.19 14.37
N THR A 644 16.59 7.85 13.27
CA THR A 644 17.00 9.26 13.24
C THR A 644 15.96 10.08 12.49
N PHE A 645 15.43 11.11 13.13
CA PHE A 645 14.44 12.03 12.60
C PHE A 645 15.12 13.38 12.36
N ILE A 646 15.09 13.88 11.13
CA ILE A 646 15.77 15.12 10.72
C ILE A 646 14.71 16.10 10.20
N ASN A 647 14.64 17.28 10.83
CA ASN A 647 13.62 18.29 10.58
C ASN A 647 12.18 17.72 10.57
N PRO A 648 11.78 16.86 11.53
CA PRO A 648 10.42 16.37 11.59
C PRO A 648 9.45 17.45 12.08
N ARG A 649 8.24 17.44 11.55
CA ARG A 649 7.10 18.19 12.09
C ARG A 649 6.17 17.24 12.82
N PHE A 650 6.08 17.41 14.14
CA PHE A 650 5.27 16.62 15.05
C PHE A 650 4.01 17.42 15.46
N GLU A 651 2.83 17.01 14.99
CA GLU A 651 1.58 17.72 15.28
C GLU A 651 0.59 16.81 16.03
N LYS A 652 0.28 17.16 17.28
CA LYS A 652 -0.87 16.59 17.95
C LYS A 652 -2.15 17.15 17.33
N VAL A 653 -3.08 16.26 16.97
CA VAL A 653 -4.41 16.61 16.46
C VAL A 653 -5.46 15.99 17.35
N GLY A 654 -6.53 16.69 17.71
CA GLY A 654 -7.59 16.16 18.57
C GLY A 654 -7.16 15.91 20.04
N ASP A 655 -8.09 15.37 20.83
CA ASP A 655 -8.05 15.46 22.30
C ASP A 655 -8.06 14.10 23.01
N HIS A 656 -7.45 13.06 22.42
CA HIS A 656 -7.38 11.76 23.09
C HIS A 656 -6.69 11.90 24.47
N PRO A 657 -7.29 11.38 25.55
CA PRO A 657 -6.81 11.63 26.91
C PRO A 657 -5.43 11.01 27.19
N ASP A 658 -5.14 9.86 26.58
CA ASP A 658 -3.86 9.15 26.77
C ASP A 658 -2.75 9.55 25.80
N PHE A 659 -2.90 10.68 25.08
CA PHE A 659 -1.87 11.16 24.16
C PHE A 659 -0.49 11.22 24.82
N ALA A 660 0.52 10.79 24.07
CA ALA A 660 1.93 11.08 24.36
C ALA A 660 2.64 11.32 23.03
N THR A 661 3.49 12.34 22.96
CA THR A 661 4.31 12.61 21.76
C THR A 661 5.13 11.36 21.38
N PHE A 662 5.74 10.73 22.39
CA PHE A 662 6.51 9.50 22.25
C PHE A 662 6.02 8.38 23.15
N ILE A 663 5.88 7.17 22.62
CA ILE A 663 5.58 5.97 23.42
C ILE A 663 6.69 4.94 23.22
N PHE A 664 7.27 4.45 24.31
CA PHE A 664 8.18 3.29 24.29
C PHE A 664 7.42 2.03 24.72
N ASP A 665 7.42 1.03 23.84
CA ASP A 665 6.62 -0.19 24.02
C ASP A 665 7.40 -1.44 23.53
N GLY A 666 6.77 -2.61 23.55
CA GLY A 666 7.32 -3.87 23.04
C GLY A 666 8.14 -4.71 24.02
N GLY A 667 8.25 -4.28 25.28
CA GLY A 667 8.69 -5.06 26.44
C GLY A 667 10.20 -5.06 26.75
N TYR A 668 11.03 -4.47 25.89
CA TYR A 668 12.51 -4.52 26.00
C TYR A 668 13.10 -3.13 25.75
N GLU A 669 14.42 -2.99 25.86
CA GLU A 669 15.10 -1.73 25.55
C GLU A 669 15.06 -1.36 24.07
N SER A 670 14.87 -0.07 23.84
CA SER A 670 14.86 0.62 22.56
C SER A 670 15.58 1.96 22.76
N TYR A 671 16.68 2.20 22.05
CA TYR A 671 17.60 3.29 22.34
C TYR A 671 18.36 3.78 21.10
N ASP A 672 19.22 4.80 21.31
CA ASP A 672 19.96 5.51 20.26
C ASP A 672 19.07 6.18 19.21
N HIS A 673 17.83 6.50 19.55
CA HIS A 673 17.00 7.35 18.69
C HIS A 673 17.47 8.79 18.77
N LEU A 674 17.47 9.49 17.63
CA LEU A 674 17.94 10.86 17.52
C LEU A 674 16.92 11.73 16.79
N LEU A 675 16.60 12.88 17.36
CA LEU A 675 15.78 13.91 16.75
C LEU A 675 16.67 15.12 16.49
N ILE A 676 16.73 15.57 15.24
CA ILE A 676 17.51 16.74 14.81
C ILE A 676 16.53 17.79 14.29
N ASP A 677 16.61 18.99 14.84
CA ASP A 677 15.74 20.12 14.48
C ASP A 677 14.23 19.83 14.50
N PRO A 678 13.68 19.16 15.54
CA PRO A 678 12.24 18.87 15.58
C PRO A 678 11.38 20.12 15.78
N ILE A 679 10.23 20.14 15.11
CA ILE A 679 9.16 21.13 15.30
C ILE A 679 7.98 20.43 15.98
N PHE A 680 7.47 21.00 17.08
CA PHE A 680 6.34 20.47 17.83
C PHE A 680 5.13 21.42 17.76
N GLU A 681 3.94 20.88 17.50
CA GLU A 681 2.71 21.64 17.31
C GLU A 681 1.50 20.95 17.96
N GLY A 682 0.42 21.71 18.17
CA GLY A 682 -0.87 21.19 18.64
C GLY A 682 -0.85 20.66 20.08
N GLY A 683 0.21 20.93 20.85
CA GLY A 683 0.41 20.39 22.19
C GLY A 683 1.34 19.17 22.26
N ALA A 684 1.95 18.76 21.14
CA ALA A 684 3.10 17.88 21.19
C ALA A 684 4.28 18.56 21.91
N ALA A 685 5.11 17.77 22.60
CA ALA A 685 6.25 18.27 23.36
C ALA A 685 7.39 17.27 23.37
N VAL A 686 8.62 17.79 23.43
CA VAL A 686 9.85 16.99 23.34
C VAL A 686 10.00 16.00 24.50
N ASP A 687 9.44 16.30 25.67
CA ASP A 687 9.55 15.54 26.91
C ASP A 687 8.25 14.82 27.32
N ASP A 688 7.23 14.87 26.46
CA ASP A 688 5.98 14.14 26.63
C ASP A 688 6.14 12.69 26.14
N VAL A 689 6.59 11.85 27.07
CA VAL A 689 6.93 10.44 26.84
C VAL A 689 6.15 9.50 27.76
N TRP A 690 5.69 8.39 27.21
CA TRP A 690 5.13 7.27 27.94
C TRP A 690 6.00 6.01 27.79
N TRP A 691 6.68 5.62 28.87
CA TRP A 691 7.49 4.40 28.98
C TRP A 691 6.62 3.17 29.25
N ARG A 692 5.64 2.90 28.38
CA ARG A 692 4.52 1.96 28.61
C ARG A 692 4.95 0.54 28.92
N ARG A 693 5.71 -0.09 28.02
CA ARG A 693 6.25 -1.46 28.20
C ARG A 693 7.66 -1.48 27.63
N THR A 694 8.62 -1.00 28.40
CA THR A 694 10.01 -0.92 27.95
C THR A 694 10.98 -1.14 29.11
N SER A 695 12.24 -1.30 28.76
CA SER A 695 13.33 -1.44 29.71
C SER A 695 13.79 -0.09 30.25
N LYS A 696 14.33 -0.08 31.48
CA LYS A 696 14.96 1.08 32.10
C LYS A 696 16.14 1.63 31.30
N ARG A 697 16.68 0.86 30.34
CA ARG A 697 17.80 1.27 29.46
C ARG A 697 17.39 2.08 28.23
N SER A 698 16.10 2.22 27.96
CA SER A 698 15.62 2.95 26.78
C SER A 698 15.92 4.44 26.89
N TYR A 699 16.18 5.10 25.76
CA TYR A 699 16.37 6.55 25.68
C TYR A 699 16.26 7.07 24.24
N TYR A 700 16.13 8.38 24.14
CA TYR A 700 16.29 9.11 22.88
C TYR A 700 17.00 10.43 23.15
N SER A 701 17.52 11.01 22.08
CA SER A 701 18.40 12.17 22.09
C SER A 701 17.84 13.24 21.17
N VAL A 702 18.04 14.50 21.53
CA VAL A 702 17.60 15.67 20.76
C VAL A 702 18.80 16.55 20.47
N ALA A 703 18.94 16.96 19.22
CA ALA A 703 19.96 17.85 18.72
C ALA A 703 19.35 18.97 17.87
N TYR A 704 20.08 20.08 17.77
CA TYR A 704 19.73 21.17 16.87
C TYR A 704 20.94 21.55 16.03
N THR A 705 20.70 21.99 14.80
CA THR A 705 21.78 22.43 13.91
C THR A 705 22.30 23.80 14.35
N LEU A 706 23.61 23.86 14.58
CA LEU A 706 24.36 25.10 14.67
C LEU A 706 24.95 25.42 13.28
N ILE A 707 24.60 26.58 12.75
CA ILE A 707 25.29 27.18 11.60
C ILE A 707 26.39 28.08 12.15
N VAL A 708 27.63 27.84 11.73
CA VAL A 708 28.78 28.69 12.04
C VAL A 708 29.21 29.37 10.75
N GLU A 709 29.35 30.69 10.78
CA GLU A 709 29.80 31.51 9.66
C GLU A 709 31.07 32.28 10.05
N GLY A 710 32.04 32.39 9.14
CA GLY A 710 33.32 33.05 9.42
C GLY A 710 34.27 32.99 8.21
N GLU A 711 35.59 33.11 8.46
CA GLU A 711 36.60 33.03 7.39
C GLU A 711 36.71 31.59 6.82
N ALA A 712 36.66 31.45 5.50
CA ALA A 712 36.80 30.17 4.82
C ALA A 712 38.08 29.42 5.24
N GLY A 713 37.96 28.14 5.58
CA GLY A 713 39.06 27.31 6.07
C GLY A 713 39.44 27.53 7.54
N ALA A 714 38.79 28.44 8.28
CA ALA A 714 39.03 28.57 9.72
C ALA A 714 38.68 27.28 10.46
N THR A 715 39.55 26.87 11.40
CA THR A 715 39.35 25.66 12.19
C THR A 715 38.26 25.86 13.23
N VAL A 716 37.33 24.91 13.34
CA VAL A 716 36.24 24.90 14.29
C VAL A 716 36.41 23.74 15.27
N GLN A 717 36.32 24.03 16.56
CA GLN A 717 36.31 23.05 17.65
C GLN A 717 35.12 23.31 18.56
N ILE A 718 34.35 22.28 18.89
CA ILE A 718 33.15 22.41 19.72
C ILE A 718 33.22 21.39 20.86
N ASP A 719 33.17 21.90 22.08
CA ASP A 719 33.11 21.09 23.30
C ASP A 719 31.70 21.20 23.90
N ASP A 720 31.19 20.11 24.48
CA ASP A 720 29.90 20.11 25.20
C ASP A 720 30.01 20.74 26.60
N VAL A 721 28.91 20.74 27.36
CA VAL A 721 28.87 21.28 28.72
C VAL A 721 29.79 20.53 29.71
N GLY A 722 30.14 19.27 29.42
CA GLY A 722 31.10 18.47 30.17
C GLY A 722 32.56 18.73 29.79
N GLY A 723 32.80 19.50 28.72
CA GLY A 723 34.12 19.74 28.15
C GLY A 723 34.59 18.61 27.22
N GLU A 724 33.71 17.69 26.82
CA GLU A 724 34.01 16.66 25.83
C GLU A 724 33.98 17.27 24.42
N ARG A 725 34.99 16.95 23.61
CA ARG A 725 35.06 17.37 22.21
C ARG A 725 33.99 16.63 21.39
N VAL A 726 32.95 17.34 20.95
CA VAL A 726 31.84 16.77 20.16
C VAL A 726 31.96 17.04 18.66
N PHE A 727 32.74 18.05 18.25
CA PHE A 727 33.02 18.31 16.83
C PHE A 727 34.39 18.95 16.62
N GLU A 728 35.07 18.55 15.54
CA GLU A 728 36.29 19.20 15.05
C GLU A 728 36.31 19.20 13.52
N GLY A 729 36.55 20.36 12.91
CA GLY A 729 36.52 20.53 11.47
C GLY A 729 36.98 21.92 11.03
N SER A 730 36.55 22.36 9.85
CA SER A 730 36.82 23.70 9.33
C SER A 730 35.62 24.25 8.58
N LEU A 731 35.52 25.58 8.51
CA LEU A 731 34.56 26.25 7.63
C LEU A 731 34.88 25.95 6.16
N ASP A 732 33.83 25.77 5.35
CA ASP A 732 33.95 25.49 3.92
C ASP A 732 34.45 26.69 3.10
N GLU A 733 34.47 26.57 1.77
CA GLU A 733 34.89 27.64 0.86
C GLU A 733 33.99 28.89 0.92
N ALA A 734 32.74 28.73 1.38
CA ALA A 734 31.80 29.83 1.61
C ALA A 734 31.92 30.42 3.03
N GLY A 735 32.83 29.89 3.86
CA GLY A 735 32.97 30.31 5.25
C GLY A 735 31.85 29.77 6.14
N ARG A 736 31.23 28.64 5.79
CA ARG A 736 30.10 28.06 6.53
C ARG A 736 30.40 26.64 7.03
N LEU A 737 29.79 26.31 8.16
CA LEU A 737 29.71 24.96 8.70
C LEU A 737 28.31 24.74 9.29
N GLU A 738 27.72 23.58 9.04
CA GLU A 738 26.52 23.12 9.73
C GLU A 738 26.85 21.87 10.54
N VAL A 739 26.50 21.89 11.83
CA VAL A 739 26.75 20.77 12.73
C VAL A 739 25.56 20.57 13.67
N PRO A 740 24.95 19.37 13.71
CA PRO A 740 23.96 19.06 14.73
C PRO A 740 24.66 18.88 16.08
N LEU A 741 24.24 19.66 17.06
CA LEU A 741 24.77 19.62 18.42
C LEU A 741 23.70 19.14 19.39
N MET A 742 24.08 18.20 20.26
CA MET A 742 23.20 17.57 21.24
C MET A 742 22.68 18.59 22.25
N GLN A 743 21.37 18.78 22.34
CA GLN A 743 20.75 19.54 23.42
C GLN A 743 20.64 18.67 24.68
N MET A 744 20.00 17.50 24.53
CA MET A 744 19.62 16.67 25.67
C MET A 744 19.44 15.19 25.32
N THR A 745 19.52 14.35 26.34
CA THR A 745 19.07 12.94 26.32
C THR A 745 17.97 12.74 27.34
N ILE A 746 16.86 12.13 26.90
CA ILE A 746 15.70 11.82 27.74
C ILE A 746 15.63 10.30 27.95
N ARG A 747 15.48 9.89 29.21
CA ARG A 747 15.47 8.48 29.63
C ARG A 747 14.58 8.29 30.87
N PRO A 748 14.14 7.06 31.20
CA PRO A 748 13.32 6.81 32.37
C PRO A 748 13.92 7.40 33.66
N ALA A 749 13.08 7.84 34.59
CA ALA A 749 13.53 8.36 35.89
C ALA A 749 14.37 7.33 36.68
N GLU A 750 14.10 6.05 36.45
CA GLU A 750 14.79 4.91 37.08
C GLU A 750 16.05 4.46 36.32
N TRP A 751 16.46 5.15 35.25
CA TRP A 751 17.66 4.77 34.51
C TRP A 751 18.92 5.05 35.35
N GLU A 752 19.81 4.05 35.40
CA GLU A 752 21.16 4.10 35.96
C GLU A 752 22.10 3.23 35.10
N GLU A 753 23.41 3.42 35.23
CA GLU A 753 24.38 2.61 34.48
C GLU A 753 24.26 1.13 34.88
N GLY A 754 24.10 0.26 33.88
CA GLY A 754 23.88 -1.17 34.10
C GLY A 754 22.47 -1.56 34.55
N ALA A 755 21.53 -0.60 34.64
CA ALA A 755 20.12 -0.89 34.92
C ALA A 755 19.55 -1.93 33.96
N GLY A 756 18.62 -2.75 34.44
CA GLY A 756 17.84 -3.67 33.62
C GLY A 756 16.43 -3.83 34.19
N GLY A 757 15.57 -4.51 33.44
CA GLY A 757 14.18 -4.72 33.81
C GLY A 757 13.25 -3.60 33.39
N ALA A 758 11.96 -3.80 33.66
CA ALA A 758 10.88 -2.92 33.21
C ALA A 758 10.85 -1.58 33.97
N VAL A 759 10.42 -0.52 33.29
CA VAL A 759 10.11 0.78 33.90
C VAL A 759 8.85 0.66 34.76
N GLY A 760 8.91 1.16 35.99
CA GLY A 760 7.76 1.27 36.90
C GLY A 760 7.13 2.66 36.93
N GLN A 761 7.94 3.72 36.80
CA GLN A 761 7.47 5.11 36.73
C GLN A 761 7.25 5.53 35.27
N VAL A 762 6.14 5.06 34.68
CA VAL A 762 5.96 5.08 33.21
C VAL A 762 5.76 6.47 32.58
N ARG A 763 5.53 7.53 33.37
CA ARG A 763 5.41 8.92 32.89
C ARG A 763 6.55 9.83 33.39
N ASP A 764 7.39 9.34 34.30
CA ASP A 764 8.49 10.13 34.85
C ASP A 764 9.77 9.88 34.04
N HIS A 765 10.55 10.93 33.84
CA HIS A 765 11.81 10.86 33.10
C HIS A 765 12.88 11.73 33.76
N GLN A 766 14.12 11.49 33.36
CA GLN A 766 15.23 12.40 33.63
C GLN A 766 15.74 12.99 32.32
N THR A 767 16.20 14.23 32.39
CA THR A 767 16.73 14.99 31.26
C THR A 767 18.19 15.32 31.53
N ILE A 768 19.07 14.82 30.68
CA ILE A 768 20.51 15.11 30.73
C ILE A 768 20.81 16.16 29.67
N LEU A 769 21.18 17.36 30.09
CA LEU A 769 21.54 18.45 29.20
C LEU A 769 23.01 18.30 28.76
N HIS A 770 23.26 18.51 27.46
CA HIS A 770 24.59 18.51 26.85
C HIS A 770 25.04 19.92 26.44
N THR A 771 24.27 20.94 26.82
CA THR A 771 24.44 22.35 26.45
C THR A 771 24.55 23.24 27.70
N PRO A 772 25.18 24.44 27.66
CA PRO A 772 25.78 25.14 26.52
C PRO A 772 26.99 24.41 25.92
N HIS A 773 27.22 24.61 24.62
CA HIS A 773 28.45 24.20 23.95
C HIS A 773 29.44 25.35 23.87
N ARG A 774 30.72 25.06 24.00
CA ARG A 774 31.83 25.99 23.78
C ARG A 774 32.33 25.84 22.34
N VAL A 775 32.08 26.84 21.51
CA VAL A 775 32.44 26.90 20.08
C VAL A 775 33.67 27.78 19.91
N GLN A 776 34.74 27.21 19.36
CA GLN A 776 35.98 27.89 19.06
C GLN A 776 36.21 27.94 17.54
N VAL A 777 36.41 29.13 16.99
CA VAL A 777 36.75 29.36 15.58
C VAL A 777 38.06 30.14 15.53
N GLY A 778 39.13 29.50 15.08
CA GLY A 778 40.49 30.07 15.20
C GLY A 778 40.85 30.38 16.66
N GLU A 779 41.10 31.65 16.97
CA GLU A 779 41.40 32.13 18.33
C GLU A 779 40.15 32.58 19.11
N GLU A 780 39.00 32.76 18.43
CA GLU A 780 37.78 33.23 19.06
C GLU A 780 36.97 32.08 19.67
N VAL A 781 36.40 32.31 20.86
CA VAL A 781 35.62 31.34 21.61
C VAL A 781 34.31 31.97 22.06
N ARG A 782 33.18 31.29 21.82
CA ARG A 782 31.84 31.69 22.27
C ARG A 782 31.07 30.48 22.79
N GLU A 783 30.03 30.72 23.58
CA GLU A 783 29.13 29.68 24.06
C GLU A 783 27.77 29.77 23.36
N VAL A 784 27.11 28.62 23.18
CA VAL A 784 25.76 28.54 22.61
C VAL A 784 24.90 27.50 23.33
N VAL A 785 23.71 27.94 23.76
CA VAL A 785 22.66 27.05 24.25
C VAL A 785 21.82 26.58 23.06
N MET A 786 21.72 25.27 22.88
CA MET A 786 20.94 24.65 21.82
C MET A 786 19.53 24.35 22.32
N ASP A 787 18.56 25.19 21.96
CA ASP A 787 17.12 25.02 22.23
C ASP A 787 16.27 25.11 20.95
N SER A 788 16.94 25.32 19.83
CA SER A 788 16.43 25.56 18.48
C SER A 788 17.64 25.58 17.54
N ARG A 789 17.39 25.59 16.23
CA ARG A 789 18.45 25.89 15.24
C ARG A 789 19.07 27.26 15.55
N LYS A 790 20.40 27.35 15.54
CA LYS A 790 21.14 28.59 15.83
C LYS A 790 22.06 28.97 14.67
N ASN A 791 22.32 30.26 14.51
CA ASN A 791 23.40 30.79 13.66
C ASN A 791 24.37 31.60 14.53
N MET A 792 25.68 31.42 14.31
CA MET A 792 26.76 32.16 14.95
C MET A 792 27.77 32.64 13.91
N THR A 793 27.98 33.96 13.85
CA THR A 793 29.02 34.56 13.01
C THR A 793 30.25 34.91 13.85
N PHE A 794 31.41 34.44 13.42
CA PHE A 794 32.73 34.70 14.02
C PHE A 794 33.49 35.73 13.21
#